data_AF-A0A7V5DC63-F1
#
_entry.id   AF-A0A7V5DC63-F1
#
_cell.length_a   1.000
_cell.length_b   1.000
_cell.length_c   1.000
_cell.angle_alpha   90.00
_cell.angle_beta   90.00
_cell.angle_gamma   90.00
#
_symmetry.space_group_name_H-M   'P 1'
#
loop_
_entity.id
_entity.type
_entity.pdbx_description
1 polymer ?
#
loop_
_entity_poly.entity_id
_entity_poly.type
_entity_poly.pdbx_seq_one_letter_code
_entity_poly.pdbx_strand_id
1 'polypeptide(L)'
;MACRFFLQPKLHQASQSLFLTLQEKAIGIFDKRQNFAACPVKLFFPPNFCTMKKLYTLFTIVLLASKFSAQVEPHLPRYMTAEEQNALKKGKTVPGDFVLTGISEAPSVPVRTMAEWEELQAILVTWAGPVEWQDILVEIVRAARDECRVVVNCNSQSVVTTAQNKLQAANVDISTNVEFLVAPNNSIWVRDYGPNCVYANDVDSLFFIDWIYNRPARPKDDSLATTLSPYFDVPLYRTILAPNDLVNTGGNFMSDGMGTAFSSELILDENKFGNPYGVSVKTPTQIDNILNDFMGTQRYIKMETLPYDGIHHIDMHMKLLDEETLLVGKYPAGVSDGPQIEANLTYILDNFKTSFGTPFNVVRIPMPPFYGNTQYPPYPGQSALYPTYANALFVNKTVILPVYDNLLDDPAIDTFQKYLPGYRIFPVNCREIIDAGGAVHCITKEVGVADPLRIVHQELPSCMDNADWPLGYPVWATIQHRSGINTAKIHYATNPAGPWTTVDLPDYLNDDTTWTHKGYIPLQSDGTTIYYFIEGTAENGKNITRPITAPEGWWSFCVKETVGTNELPVARLLDIYPNPASAITVIPVSTTDKTFGNIRVFNTLGQLVETVFTGEFPAGPSNYFIDAAQYPSGAYFVELQTGRQTVLKKLVVR
;
A
#
# COMPACT_ATOMS: atom_id res chain seq x y z
N MET A 1 18.58 -48.27 44.32
CA MET A 1 17.43 -48.34 45.25
C MET A 1 16.17 -48.47 44.39
N ALA A 2 15.63 -49.68 44.18
CA ALA A 2 14.62 -50.37 45.01
C ALA A 2 13.36 -49.48 45.21
N CYS A 3 12.11 -49.87 44.94
CA CYS A 3 11.50 -51.17 44.65
C CYS A 3 10.10 -51.00 43.99
N ARG A 4 9.64 -52.10 43.38
CA ARG A 4 8.39 -52.37 42.60
C ARG A 4 7.07 -52.23 43.38
N PHE A 5 5.94 -52.11 42.65
CA PHE A 5 4.80 -53.07 42.58
C PHE A 5 3.81 -52.58 41.48
N PHE A 6 3.78 -53.13 40.26
CA PHE A 6 3.00 -54.28 39.73
C PHE A 6 1.51 -54.35 40.10
N LEU A 7 0.64 -54.17 39.08
CA LEU A 7 -0.42 -55.14 38.70
C LEU A 7 -1.05 -54.74 37.34
N GLN A 8 -0.64 -55.45 36.28
CA GLN A 8 -1.46 -55.84 35.11
C GLN A 8 -1.81 -57.33 35.31
N PRO A 9 -2.84 -57.94 34.69
CA PRO A 9 -2.89 -58.21 33.23
C PRO A 9 -4.34 -58.26 32.64
N LYS A 10 -4.64 -58.26 31.33
CA LYS A 10 -4.22 -59.06 30.16
C LYS A 10 -4.71 -58.31 28.91
N LEU A 11 -3.88 -58.03 27.89
CA LEU A 11 -3.47 -58.89 26.75
C LEU A 11 -4.67 -59.21 25.80
N HIS A 12 -4.63 -59.04 24.47
CA HIS A 12 -3.51 -58.83 23.56
C HIS A 12 -4.01 -58.52 22.12
N GLN A 13 -3.13 -57.84 21.35
CA GLN A 13 -2.82 -58.01 19.91
C GLN A 13 -3.93 -57.78 18.86
N ALA A 14 -3.78 -56.72 18.05
CA ALA A 14 -3.06 -56.67 16.76
C ALA A 14 -4.00 -57.09 15.62
N SER A 15 -4.07 -56.47 14.44
CA SER A 15 -3.14 -55.64 13.68
C SER A 15 -3.91 -54.99 12.53
N GLN A 16 -3.32 -53.92 11.97
CA GLN A 16 -3.28 -53.53 10.56
C GLN A 16 -4.17 -54.26 9.51
N SER A 17 -4.67 -53.42 8.59
CA SER A 17 -5.26 -53.73 7.26
C SER A 17 -6.76 -54.06 7.24
N LEU A 18 -7.57 -53.12 6.73
CA LEU A 18 -8.53 -53.30 5.64
C LEU A 18 -9.34 -52.00 5.46
N PHE A 19 -8.80 -51.07 4.66
CA PHE A 19 -9.57 -49.99 4.04
C PHE A 19 -9.44 -50.22 2.54
N LEU A 20 -10.27 -51.13 1.99
CA LEU A 20 -10.54 -51.33 0.56
C LEU A 20 -11.38 -52.60 0.42
N THR A 21 -12.69 -52.44 0.21
CA THR A 21 -13.57 -53.27 -0.64
C THR A 21 -15.02 -52.92 -0.30
N LEU A 22 -15.69 -52.15 -1.15
CA LEU A 22 -17.13 -52.23 -1.46
C LEU A 22 -17.45 -51.24 -2.61
N GLN A 23 -16.66 -51.31 -3.67
CA GLN A 23 -17.11 -51.06 -5.04
C GLN A 23 -17.02 -52.41 -5.76
N GLU A 24 -17.96 -52.68 -6.66
CA GLU A 24 -18.14 -53.93 -7.43
C GLU A 24 -18.95 -55.04 -6.75
N LYS A 25 -20.28 -55.00 -6.95
CA LYS A 25 -21.12 -56.16 -7.31
C LYS A 25 -22.56 -55.72 -7.58
N ALA A 26 -22.87 -55.46 -8.85
CA ALA A 26 -24.12 -55.85 -9.53
C ALA A 26 -24.21 -55.18 -10.91
N ILE A 27 -23.52 -55.74 -11.90
CA ILE A 27 -23.87 -55.60 -13.32
C ILE A 27 -24.18 -57.00 -13.85
N GLY A 28 -25.33 -57.13 -14.52
CA GLY A 28 -25.80 -58.31 -15.26
C GLY A 28 -26.75 -59.19 -14.44
N ILE A 29 -27.92 -59.65 -14.92
CA ILE A 29 -28.43 -59.83 -16.28
C ILE A 29 -29.97 -59.96 -16.20
N PHE A 30 -30.68 -59.44 -17.20
CA PHE A 30 -31.89 -59.97 -17.87
C PHE A 30 -33.05 -58.97 -18.09
N ASP A 31 -33.10 -58.56 -19.36
CA ASP A 31 -34.25 -58.14 -20.15
C ASP A 31 -35.43 -59.11 -20.03
N LYS A 32 -36.64 -58.58 -19.77
CA LYS A 32 -37.88 -58.93 -20.47
C LYS A 32 -39.05 -58.06 -20.03
N ARG A 33 -39.61 -57.33 -21.00
CA ARG A 33 -40.95 -56.72 -20.95
C ARG A 33 -42.02 -57.79 -20.69
N GLN A 34 -42.97 -57.53 -19.78
CA GLN A 34 -44.35 -57.96 -19.95
C GLN A 34 -45.33 -57.17 -19.07
N ASN A 35 -46.36 -56.66 -19.72
CA ASN A 35 -47.57 -56.04 -19.19
C ASN A 35 -48.33 -56.97 -18.23
N PHE A 36 -49.05 -56.43 -17.24
CA PHE A 36 -50.43 -56.77 -16.82
C PHE A 36 -50.82 -55.80 -15.67
N ALA A 37 -51.67 -54.82 -15.93
CA ALA A 37 -53.13 -54.84 -15.77
C ALA A 37 -53.60 -54.55 -14.32
N ALA A 38 -54.36 -53.47 -14.21
CA ALA A 38 -55.03 -52.97 -13.01
C ALA A 38 -56.19 -53.88 -12.56
N CYS A 39 -56.39 -53.99 -11.25
CA CYS A 39 -57.70 -54.31 -10.68
C CYS A 39 -57.81 -53.69 -9.26
N PRO A 40 -58.92 -53.00 -8.92
CA PRO A 40 -59.06 -52.25 -7.67
C PRO A 40 -59.74 -53.08 -6.59
N VAL A 41 -59.35 -52.91 -5.32
CA VAL A 41 -60.09 -53.46 -4.17
C VAL A 41 -60.56 -52.32 -3.28
N LYS A 42 -61.88 -52.21 -3.13
CA LYS A 42 -62.58 -51.30 -2.21
C LYS A 42 -62.81 -51.98 -0.86
N LEU A 43 -62.42 -51.25 0.19
CA LEU A 43 -63.09 -51.02 1.50
C LEU A 43 -63.49 -52.19 2.40
N PHE A 44 -62.98 -52.17 3.65
CA PHE A 44 -63.79 -52.25 4.88
C PHE A 44 -63.04 -51.56 6.04
N PHE A 45 -63.67 -50.56 6.68
CA PHE A 45 -63.25 -49.95 7.95
C PHE A 45 -64.23 -50.34 9.05
N PRO A 46 -63.78 -50.71 10.27
CA PRO A 46 -64.58 -50.62 11.48
C PRO A 46 -64.25 -49.35 12.30
N PRO A 47 -65.17 -48.86 13.13
CA PRO A 47 -65.10 -47.54 13.73
C PRO A 47 -64.35 -47.60 15.07
N ASN A 48 -63.39 -46.71 15.27
CA ASN A 48 -63.12 -46.12 16.57
C ASN A 48 -62.48 -44.75 16.38
N PHE A 49 -63.34 -43.76 16.55
CA PHE A 49 -63.01 -42.35 16.62
C PHE A 49 -62.20 -42.05 17.89
N CYS A 50 -61.44 -40.95 17.84
CA CYS A 50 -60.79 -40.30 18.98
C CYS A 50 -59.34 -40.71 19.33
N THR A 51 -58.46 -40.81 18.32
CA THR A 51 -57.00 -40.57 18.53
C THR A 51 -56.26 -40.02 17.29
N MET A 52 -56.91 -39.90 16.13
CA MET A 52 -56.27 -39.45 14.87
C MET A 52 -56.37 -37.95 14.54
N LYS A 53 -56.80 -37.09 15.47
CA LYS A 53 -56.69 -35.62 15.31
C LYS A 53 -55.45 -35.00 15.92
N LYS A 54 -54.71 -35.74 16.76
CA LYS A 54 -53.40 -35.29 17.29
C LYS A 54 -52.22 -35.78 16.47
N LEU A 55 -52.31 -36.95 15.81
CA LEU A 55 -51.23 -37.46 14.96
C LEU A 55 -51.10 -36.73 13.61
N TYR A 56 -52.21 -36.36 12.96
CA TYR A 56 -52.13 -35.61 11.71
C TYR A 56 -51.59 -34.19 11.93
N THR A 57 -51.99 -33.50 12.98
CA THR A 57 -51.44 -32.17 13.32
C THR A 57 -49.96 -32.25 13.69
N LEU A 58 -49.50 -33.33 14.33
CA LEU A 58 -48.07 -33.55 14.61
C LEU A 58 -47.27 -33.90 13.34
N PHE A 59 -47.85 -34.67 12.41
CA PHE A 59 -47.18 -35.02 11.15
C PHE A 59 -47.10 -33.84 10.18
N THR A 60 -48.11 -32.96 10.14
CA THR A 60 -48.05 -31.72 9.35
C THR A 60 -47.11 -30.70 9.99
N ILE A 61 -47.00 -30.62 11.32
CA ILE A 61 -46.03 -29.75 12.01
C ILE A 61 -44.60 -30.28 11.82
N VAL A 62 -44.37 -31.59 11.76
CA VAL A 62 -43.03 -32.17 11.48
C VAL A 62 -42.65 -32.00 10.00
N LEU A 63 -43.60 -32.10 9.05
CA LEU A 63 -43.36 -31.81 7.63
C LEU A 63 -43.20 -30.30 7.34
N LEU A 64 -43.84 -29.41 8.10
CA LEU A 64 -43.62 -27.96 8.03
C LEU A 64 -42.35 -27.52 8.78
N ALA A 65 -41.93 -28.22 9.83
CA ALA A 65 -40.67 -27.98 10.54
C ALA A 65 -39.44 -28.48 9.74
N SER A 66 -39.60 -29.46 8.86
CA SER A 66 -38.53 -29.94 7.98
C SER A 66 -38.16 -28.99 6.82
N LYS A 67 -38.86 -27.85 6.68
CA LYS A 67 -38.53 -26.78 5.71
C LYS A 67 -37.88 -25.54 6.35
N PHE A 68 -37.64 -25.55 7.66
CA PHE A 68 -36.79 -24.59 8.35
C PHE A 68 -35.41 -25.22 8.64
N SER A 69 -34.78 -25.84 7.64
CA SER A 69 -33.33 -25.73 7.58
C SER A 69 -33.06 -24.29 7.17
N ALA A 70 -32.46 -23.51 8.06
CA ALA A 70 -31.75 -22.30 7.63
C ALA A 70 -30.86 -22.75 6.47
N GLN A 71 -31.22 -22.32 5.27
CA GLN A 71 -30.43 -22.57 4.09
C GLN A 71 -29.14 -21.80 4.34
N VAL A 72 -28.09 -22.50 4.78
CA VAL A 72 -26.77 -21.89 4.95
C VAL A 72 -26.41 -21.37 3.57
N GLU A 73 -26.45 -20.05 3.39
CA GLU A 73 -26.01 -19.48 2.13
C GLU A 73 -24.54 -19.91 1.93
N PRO A 74 -24.20 -20.51 0.78
CA PRO A 74 -22.85 -20.96 0.53
C PRO A 74 -21.90 -19.76 0.63
N HIS A 75 -20.83 -19.90 1.42
CA HIS A 75 -19.83 -18.85 1.55
C HIS A 75 -19.11 -18.66 0.22
N LEU A 76 -19.12 -17.42 -0.29
CA LEU A 76 -18.60 -17.12 -1.61
C LEU A 76 -17.09 -16.86 -1.54
N PRO A 77 -16.27 -17.58 -2.32
CA PRO A 77 -14.84 -17.29 -2.42
C PRO A 77 -14.60 -15.94 -3.07
N ARG A 78 -13.37 -15.42 -2.99
CA ARG A 78 -13.01 -14.13 -3.61
C ARG A 78 -13.13 -14.20 -5.14
N TYR A 79 -12.72 -15.32 -5.73
CA TYR A 79 -12.89 -15.60 -7.16
C TYR A 79 -14.34 -15.96 -7.51
N MET A 80 -14.69 -15.89 -8.80
CA MET A 80 -16.00 -16.37 -9.27
C MET A 80 -16.06 -17.90 -9.20
N THR A 81 -17.13 -18.43 -8.59
CA THR A 81 -17.44 -19.87 -8.64
C THR A 81 -17.74 -20.31 -10.08
N ALA A 82 -17.67 -21.62 -10.34
CA ALA A 82 -18.01 -22.17 -11.67
C ALA A 82 -19.45 -21.80 -12.09
N GLU A 83 -20.37 -21.68 -11.14
CA GLU A 83 -21.75 -21.26 -11.39
C GLU A 83 -21.83 -19.78 -11.80
N GLU A 84 -21.11 -18.90 -11.09
CA GLU A 84 -21.02 -17.47 -11.41
C GLU A 84 -20.39 -17.25 -12.79
N GLN A 85 -19.28 -17.95 -13.10
CA GLN A 85 -18.65 -17.88 -14.42
C GLN A 85 -19.58 -18.35 -15.54
N ASN A 86 -20.36 -19.41 -15.30
CA ASN A 86 -21.34 -19.92 -16.27
C ASN A 86 -22.54 -18.98 -16.44
N ALA A 87 -22.96 -18.29 -15.37
CA ALA A 87 -24.01 -17.28 -15.43
C ALA A 87 -23.54 -16.05 -16.24
N LEU A 88 -22.31 -15.60 -15.97
CA LEU A 88 -21.66 -14.50 -16.67
C LEU A 88 -21.55 -14.77 -18.19
N LYS A 89 -21.07 -15.95 -18.57
CA LYS A 89 -21.00 -16.39 -19.98
C LYS A 89 -22.36 -16.43 -20.69
N LYS A 90 -23.47 -16.59 -19.95
CA LYS A 90 -24.83 -16.62 -20.48
C LYS A 90 -25.47 -15.24 -20.57
N GLY A 91 -24.71 -14.16 -20.35
CA GLY A 91 -25.22 -12.79 -20.39
C GLY A 91 -26.24 -12.49 -19.29
N LYS A 92 -26.26 -13.29 -18.20
CA LYS A 92 -27.01 -12.94 -16.99
C LYS A 92 -26.18 -11.94 -16.20
N THR A 93 -26.10 -10.72 -16.70
CA THR A 93 -25.63 -9.57 -15.93
C THR A 93 -26.85 -9.02 -15.21
N VAL A 94 -26.89 -9.20 -13.89
CA VAL A 94 -28.00 -8.70 -13.10
C VAL A 94 -27.42 -7.70 -12.11
N PRO A 95 -27.58 -6.39 -12.31
CA PRO A 95 -27.90 -5.59 -11.14
C PRO A 95 -29.25 -6.13 -10.66
N GLY A 96 -29.29 -6.70 -9.46
CA GLY A 96 -30.55 -7.10 -8.82
C GLY A 96 -31.49 -5.90 -8.67
N ASP A 97 -32.63 -6.09 -8.02
CA ASP A 97 -33.62 -5.04 -7.72
C ASP A 97 -33.10 -3.94 -6.75
N PHE A 98 -31.78 -3.74 -6.63
CA PHE A 98 -31.15 -2.74 -5.76
C PHE A 98 -31.00 -1.42 -6.50
N VAL A 99 -31.55 -0.35 -5.93
CA VAL A 99 -31.41 1.01 -6.45
C VAL A 99 -29.98 1.48 -6.18
N LEU A 100 -29.16 1.51 -7.22
CA LEU A 100 -27.84 2.10 -7.19
C LEU A 100 -27.97 3.64 -7.27
N THR A 101 -27.55 4.35 -6.22
CA THR A 101 -27.48 5.82 -6.19
C THR A 101 -26.04 6.30 -6.33
N GLY A 102 -25.84 7.55 -6.73
CA GLY A 102 -24.53 8.20 -6.86
C GLY A 102 -24.49 9.17 -8.03
N ILE A 103 -23.45 10.01 -8.07
CA ILE A 103 -23.19 10.96 -9.14
C ILE A 103 -22.41 10.24 -10.25
N SER A 104 -22.93 10.23 -11.47
CA SER A 104 -22.28 9.54 -12.60
C SER A 104 -21.25 10.39 -13.35
N GLU A 105 -21.36 11.71 -13.24
CA GLU A 105 -20.37 12.64 -13.79
C GLU A 105 -19.11 12.64 -12.91
N ALA A 106 -17.94 12.79 -13.53
CA ALA A 106 -16.71 12.95 -12.78
C ALA A 106 -16.78 14.17 -11.85
N PRO A 107 -16.04 14.17 -10.72
CA PRO A 107 -15.85 15.36 -9.91
C PRO A 107 -15.45 16.56 -10.79
N SER A 108 -16.08 17.71 -10.56
CA SER A 108 -15.83 18.94 -11.36
C SER A 108 -14.55 19.69 -10.94
N VAL A 109 -13.87 19.20 -9.92
CA VAL A 109 -12.63 19.74 -9.36
C VAL A 109 -11.55 18.65 -9.42
N PRO A 110 -10.26 19.03 -9.47
CA PRO A 110 -9.18 18.06 -9.32
C PRO A 110 -9.36 17.21 -8.07
N VAL A 111 -9.11 15.91 -8.19
CA VAL A 111 -9.17 14.96 -7.10
C VAL A 111 -7.84 14.23 -6.93
N ARG A 112 -7.62 13.66 -5.75
CA ARG A 112 -6.45 12.87 -5.39
C ARG A 112 -6.89 11.65 -4.60
N THR A 113 -6.53 10.46 -5.04
CA THR A 113 -6.71 9.25 -4.22
C THR A 113 -5.74 9.25 -3.06
N MET A 114 -6.24 8.96 -1.85
CA MET A 114 -5.39 8.82 -0.67
C MET A 114 -4.49 7.59 -0.76
N ALA A 115 -3.33 7.66 -0.11
CA ALA A 115 -2.54 6.48 0.21
C ALA A 115 -3.12 5.75 1.44
N GLU A 116 -2.82 4.46 1.57
CA GLU A 116 -3.36 3.64 2.66
C GLU A 116 -2.77 3.99 4.04
N TRP A 117 -1.56 4.58 4.08
CA TRP A 117 -0.90 5.04 5.32
C TRP A 117 -1.32 6.45 5.76
N GLU A 118 -2.23 7.11 5.02
CA GLU A 118 -2.82 8.37 5.47
C GLU A 118 -3.80 8.16 6.64
N GLU A 119 -4.16 9.24 7.34
CA GLU A 119 -5.01 9.19 8.52
C GLU A 119 -6.42 8.67 8.20
N LEU A 120 -6.86 7.65 8.94
CA LEU A 120 -8.15 7.01 8.81
C LEU A 120 -9.10 7.43 9.92
N GLN A 121 -10.33 7.78 9.56
CA GLN A 121 -11.42 7.94 10.54
C GLN A 121 -12.11 6.61 10.87
N ALA A 122 -12.07 5.66 9.93
CA ALA A 122 -12.67 4.35 10.12
C ALA A 122 -12.04 3.28 9.23
N ILE A 123 -12.27 2.03 9.60
CA ILE A 123 -12.21 0.89 8.68
C ILE A 123 -13.57 0.20 8.61
N LEU A 124 -13.81 -0.49 7.50
CA LEU A 124 -15.00 -1.30 7.25
C LEU A 124 -14.62 -2.77 7.23
N VAL A 125 -15.45 -3.59 7.86
CA VAL A 125 -15.45 -5.05 7.72
C VAL A 125 -16.86 -5.52 7.43
N THR A 126 -17.02 -6.62 6.68
CA THR A 126 -18.33 -7.24 6.49
C THR A 126 -18.41 -8.55 7.27
N TRP A 127 -19.37 -8.66 8.18
CA TRP A 127 -19.56 -9.84 9.01
C TRP A 127 -20.28 -10.95 8.23
N ALA A 128 -19.51 -11.76 7.52
CA ALA A 128 -19.98 -12.89 6.71
C ALA A 128 -19.00 -14.06 6.79
N GLY A 129 -19.40 -15.22 6.29
CA GLY A 129 -18.55 -16.40 6.27
C GLY A 129 -18.76 -17.36 7.45
N PRO A 130 -18.04 -18.49 7.44
CA PRO A 130 -18.07 -19.50 8.49
C PRO A 130 -17.42 -18.97 9.78
N VAL A 131 -17.54 -19.74 10.86
CA VAL A 131 -17.14 -19.32 12.21
C VAL A 131 -15.64 -18.97 12.27
N GLU A 132 -14.81 -19.71 11.53
CA GLU A 132 -13.37 -19.58 11.46
C GLU A 132 -12.96 -18.22 10.85
N TRP A 133 -13.66 -17.77 9.80
CA TRP A 133 -13.42 -16.44 9.23
C TRP A 133 -13.86 -15.33 10.18
N GLN A 134 -14.88 -15.59 11.00
CA GLN A 134 -15.32 -14.62 12.00
C GLN A 134 -14.29 -14.45 13.12
N ASP A 135 -13.46 -15.44 13.43
CA ASP A 135 -12.35 -15.27 14.39
C ASP A 135 -11.30 -14.30 13.85
N ILE A 136 -11.03 -14.34 12.54
CA ILE A 136 -10.17 -13.36 11.85
C ILE A 136 -10.76 -11.95 11.98
N LEU A 137 -12.08 -11.79 11.76
CA LEU A 137 -12.77 -10.52 11.93
C LEU A 137 -12.71 -9.99 13.38
N VAL A 138 -12.80 -10.88 14.38
CA VAL A 138 -12.63 -10.50 15.79
C VAL A 138 -11.25 -9.86 16.02
N GLU A 139 -10.18 -10.48 15.51
CA GLU A 139 -8.82 -9.95 15.67
C GLU A 139 -8.61 -8.63 14.93
N ILE A 140 -9.17 -8.49 13.73
CA ILE A 140 -9.14 -7.24 12.97
C ILE A 140 -9.85 -6.12 13.74
N VAL A 141 -11.07 -6.38 14.25
CA VAL A 141 -11.83 -5.41 15.04
C VAL A 141 -11.06 -5.06 16.32
N ARG A 142 -10.47 -6.04 17.00
CA ARG A 142 -9.66 -5.83 18.21
C ARG A 142 -8.45 -4.94 17.94
N ALA A 143 -7.75 -5.14 16.83
CA ALA A 143 -6.59 -4.34 16.49
C ALA A 143 -6.99 -2.92 16.08
N ALA A 144 -7.96 -2.78 15.17
CA ALA A 144 -8.29 -1.51 14.54
C ALA A 144 -9.04 -0.52 15.45
N ARG A 145 -9.85 -1.01 16.39
CA ARG A 145 -10.64 -0.16 17.31
C ARG A 145 -9.78 0.74 18.20
N ASP A 146 -8.52 0.37 18.42
CA ASP A 146 -7.57 1.16 19.21
C ASP A 146 -7.06 2.38 18.42
N GLU A 147 -7.25 2.38 17.10
CA GLU A 147 -6.72 3.36 16.16
C GLU A 147 -7.81 4.26 15.56
N CYS A 148 -8.98 3.71 15.23
CA CYS A 148 -10.09 4.43 14.61
C CYS A 148 -11.42 3.68 14.79
N ARG A 149 -12.52 4.21 14.23
CA ARG A 149 -13.83 3.54 14.23
C ARG A 149 -13.78 2.27 13.37
N VAL A 150 -14.43 1.19 13.82
CA VAL A 150 -14.62 -0.03 13.04
C VAL A 150 -16.10 -0.18 12.74
N VAL A 151 -16.49 0.00 11.48
CA VAL A 151 -17.87 -0.17 11.03
C VAL A 151 -18.05 -1.60 10.54
N VAL A 152 -18.81 -2.38 11.29
CA VAL A 152 -19.12 -3.78 11.02
C VAL A 152 -20.43 -3.84 10.22
N ASN A 153 -20.32 -4.11 8.92
CA ASN A 153 -21.46 -4.31 8.04
C ASN A 153 -22.07 -5.71 8.27
N CYS A 154 -23.37 -5.76 8.50
CA CYS A 154 -24.15 -6.97 8.74
C CYS A 154 -25.41 -6.97 7.86
N ASN A 155 -25.71 -8.07 7.16
CA ASN A 155 -26.92 -8.13 6.31
C ASN A 155 -28.27 -8.09 7.06
N SER A 156 -28.27 -8.17 8.40
CA SER A 156 -29.49 -8.23 9.20
C SER A 156 -29.20 -7.95 10.67
N GLN A 157 -30.24 -7.56 11.41
CA GLN A 157 -30.15 -7.34 12.86
C GLN A 157 -29.75 -8.63 13.62
N SER A 158 -30.12 -9.81 13.11
CA SER A 158 -29.69 -11.09 13.71
C SER A 158 -28.18 -11.32 13.57
N VAL A 159 -27.59 -10.90 12.45
CA VAL A 159 -26.13 -10.98 12.27
C VAL A 159 -25.43 -9.96 13.16
N VAL A 160 -26.00 -8.77 13.37
CA VAL A 160 -25.50 -7.81 14.37
C VAL A 160 -25.40 -8.45 15.75
N THR A 161 -26.46 -9.11 16.23
CA THR A 161 -26.43 -9.81 17.53
C THR A 161 -25.38 -10.91 17.57
N THR A 162 -25.19 -11.64 16.46
CA THR A 162 -24.17 -12.70 16.36
C THR A 162 -22.76 -12.11 16.45
N ALA A 163 -22.49 -11.04 15.72
CA ALA A 163 -21.21 -10.34 15.74
C ALA A 163 -20.91 -9.76 17.13
N GLN A 164 -21.89 -9.08 17.76
CA GLN A 164 -21.77 -8.55 19.12
C GLN A 164 -21.42 -9.64 20.13
N ASN A 165 -22.17 -10.76 20.12
CA ASN A 165 -21.92 -11.86 21.03
C ASN A 165 -20.52 -12.46 20.84
N LYS A 166 -20.07 -12.62 19.59
CA LYS A 166 -18.75 -13.19 19.29
C LYS A 166 -17.61 -12.25 19.71
N LEU A 167 -17.73 -10.96 19.43
CA LEU A 167 -16.77 -9.94 19.88
C LEU A 167 -16.69 -9.87 21.41
N GLN A 168 -17.84 -9.84 22.10
CA GLN A 168 -17.90 -9.81 23.56
C GLN A 168 -17.35 -11.08 24.19
N ALA A 169 -17.66 -12.26 23.64
CA ALA A 169 -17.10 -13.52 24.10
C ALA A 169 -15.56 -13.58 23.98
N ALA A 170 -15.01 -12.85 23.00
CA ALA A 170 -13.57 -12.68 22.80
C ALA A 170 -12.99 -11.46 23.56
N ASN A 171 -13.73 -10.91 24.52
CA ASN A 171 -13.36 -9.74 25.35
C ASN A 171 -12.99 -8.48 24.55
N VAL A 172 -13.59 -8.29 23.36
CA VAL A 172 -13.47 -7.04 22.61
C VAL A 172 -14.50 -6.04 23.12
N ASP A 173 -14.05 -4.86 23.55
CA ASP A 173 -14.96 -3.77 23.95
C ASP A 173 -15.63 -3.16 22.72
N ILE A 174 -16.92 -3.46 22.55
CA ILE A 174 -17.74 -2.93 21.45
C ILE A 174 -18.44 -1.61 21.79
N SER A 175 -18.23 -1.06 22.99
CA SER A 175 -18.87 0.21 23.41
C SER A 175 -18.11 1.45 22.93
N THR A 176 -16.84 1.28 22.55
CA THR A 176 -15.99 2.35 22.02
C THR A 176 -15.42 1.94 20.67
N ASN A 177 -15.47 2.85 19.69
CA ASN A 177 -14.93 2.69 18.34
C ASN A 177 -15.43 1.48 17.54
N VAL A 178 -16.55 0.85 17.90
CA VAL A 178 -17.16 -0.24 17.12
C VAL A 178 -18.62 0.11 16.84
N GLU A 179 -18.99 0.10 15.57
CA GLU A 179 -20.32 0.45 15.09
C GLU A 179 -20.86 -0.67 14.21
N PHE A 180 -22.18 -0.89 14.23
CA PHE A 180 -22.82 -1.92 13.44
C PHE A 180 -23.77 -1.28 12.43
N LEU A 181 -23.52 -1.55 11.15
CA LEU A 181 -24.34 -1.09 10.04
C LEU A 181 -25.14 -2.26 9.49
N VAL A 182 -26.45 -2.09 9.32
CA VAL A 182 -27.27 -3.08 8.63
C VAL A 182 -27.36 -2.72 7.16
N ALA A 183 -26.59 -3.40 6.30
CA ALA A 183 -26.64 -3.22 4.85
C ALA A 183 -26.55 -4.57 4.11
N PRO A 184 -27.19 -4.72 2.93
CA PRO A 184 -27.09 -5.94 2.15
C PRO A 184 -25.64 -6.29 1.78
N ASN A 185 -25.27 -7.57 1.85
CA ASN A 185 -24.03 -8.10 1.30
C ASN A 185 -24.23 -9.55 0.85
N ASN A 186 -23.40 -10.00 -0.08
CA ASN A 186 -23.27 -11.38 -0.55
C ASN A 186 -22.02 -12.05 0.03
N SER A 187 -20.93 -11.30 0.19
CA SER A 187 -19.62 -11.84 0.59
C SER A 187 -18.93 -11.00 1.66
N ILE A 188 -17.71 -11.40 2.03
CA ILE A 188 -16.85 -10.76 3.05
C ILE A 188 -15.85 -9.76 2.43
N TRP A 189 -15.66 -9.80 1.11
CA TRP A 189 -14.53 -9.21 0.37
C TRP A 189 -14.63 -7.68 0.17
N VAL A 190 -14.91 -6.94 1.24
CA VAL A 190 -15.23 -5.50 1.21
C VAL A 190 -14.13 -4.61 0.62
N ARG A 191 -12.90 -5.11 0.53
CA ARG A 191 -11.83 -4.46 -0.23
C ARG A 191 -12.23 -4.19 -1.66
N ASP A 192 -12.85 -5.18 -2.30
CA ASP A 192 -13.03 -5.19 -3.74
C ASP A 192 -14.24 -4.34 -4.17
N TYR A 193 -15.30 -4.31 -3.36
CA TYR A 193 -16.58 -3.63 -3.64
C TYR A 193 -16.87 -2.41 -2.74
N GLY A 194 -16.03 -2.14 -1.73
CA GLY A 194 -16.16 -0.95 -0.90
C GLY A 194 -15.70 0.31 -1.65
N PRO A 195 -16.28 1.48 -1.33
CA PRO A 195 -15.93 2.73 -2.01
C PRO A 195 -14.48 3.15 -1.71
N ASN A 196 -13.82 3.75 -2.68
CA ASN A 196 -12.49 4.33 -2.53
C ASN A 196 -12.58 5.77 -2.07
N CYS A 197 -11.62 6.21 -1.27
CA CYS A 197 -11.56 7.57 -0.77
C CYS A 197 -10.67 8.44 -1.67
N VAL A 198 -11.21 9.58 -2.11
CA VAL A 198 -10.46 10.61 -2.82
C VAL A 198 -10.73 11.98 -2.19
N TYR A 199 -9.78 12.90 -2.31
CA TYR A 199 -9.90 14.26 -1.81
C TYR A 199 -9.97 15.25 -2.97
N ALA A 200 -10.97 16.12 -2.93
CA ALA A 200 -11.01 17.32 -3.77
C ALA A 200 -9.83 18.23 -3.42
N ASN A 201 -9.17 18.80 -4.44
CA ASN A 201 -8.07 19.75 -4.30
C ASN A 201 -7.02 19.30 -3.25
N ASP A 202 -6.60 18.04 -3.34
CA ASP A 202 -5.67 17.32 -2.45
C ASP A 202 -6.12 17.09 -1.00
N VAL A 203 -6.70 18.08 -0.34
CA VAL A 203 -6.98 18.11 1.11
C VAL A 203 -8.28 18.82 1.50
N ASP A 204 -9.14 19.16 0.54
CA ASP A 204 -10.39 19.86 0.84
C ASP A 204 -11.45 18.86 1.31
N SER A 205 -12.24 18.29 0.39
CA SER A 205 -13.40 17.47 0.76
C SER A 205 -13.20 16.01 0.40
N LEU A 206 -13.57 15.12 1.32
CA LEU A 206 -13.60 13.67 1.09
C LEU A 206 -14.75 13.31 0.16
N PHE A 207 -14.47 12.52 -0.87
CA PHE A 207 -15.43 11.87 -1.75
C PHE A 207 -15.24 10.35 -1.75
N PHE A 208 -16.34 9.63 -1.94
CA PHE A 208 -16.33 8.22 -2.25
C PHE A 208 -16.43 8.01 -3.76
N ILE A 209 -15.58 7.13 -4.29
CA ILE A 209 -15.62 6.68 -5.67
C ILE A 209 -15.89 5.18 -5.70
N ASP A 210 -16.91 4.80 -6.46
CA ASP A 210 -17.31 3.41 -6.66
C ASP A 210 -17.32 3.04 -8.15
N TRP A 211 -17.03 1.77 -8.44
CA TRP A 211 -16.98 1.19 -9.77
C TRP A 211 -17.82 -0.07 -9.83
N ILE A 212 -18.04 -0.60 -11.04
CA ILE A 212 -18.82 -1.83 -11.19
C ILE A 212 -17.99 -3.00 -10.65
N TYR A 213 -18.49 -3.69 -9.62
CA TYR A 213 -17.82 -4.85 -9.08
C TYR A 213 -17.84 -6.02 -10.08
N ASN A 214 -16.66 -6.63 -10.32
CA ASN A 214 -16.48 -7.73 -11.26
C ASN A 214 -17.06 -9.10 -10.81
N ARG A 215 -18.02 -9.09 -9.88
CA ARG A 215 -18.85 -10.25 -9.48
C ARG A 215 -20.33 -9.91 -9.71
N PRO A 216 -20.82 -9.94 -10.96
CA PRO A 216 -22.19 -9.52 -11.27
C PRO A 216 -23.28 -10.42 -10.67
N ALA A 217 -22.93 -11.62 -10.19
CA ALA A 217 -23.83 -12.48 -9.42
C ALA A 217 -23.92 -12.09 -7.93
N ARG A 218 -23.20 -11.04 -7.50
CA ARG A 218 -23.13 -10.52 -6.13
C ARG A 218 -23.64 -9.07 -6.04
N PRO A 219 -24.88 -8.77 -6.46
CA PRO A 219 -25.39 -7.39 -6.55
C PRO A 219 -25.59 -6.71 -5.19
N LYS A 220 -25.61 -7.45 -4.07
CA LYS A 220 -25.69 -6.84 -2.73
C LYS A 220 -24.35 -6.22 -2.35
N ASP A 221 -23.24 -6.87 -2.70
CA ASP A 221 -21.89 -6.32 -2.47
C ASP A 221 -21.72 -4.98 -3.19
N ASP A 222 -22.08 -4.94 -4.48
CA ASP A 222 -22.01 -3.76 -5.37
C ASP A 222 -22.95 -2.59 -4.96
N SER A 223 -23.83 -2.83 -3.97
CA SER A 223 -24.76 -1.83 -3.43
C SER A 223 -24.26 -1.16 -2.15
N LEU A 224 -23.15 -1.65 -1.55
CA LEU A 224 -22.71 -1.18 -0.23
C LEU A 224 -22.37 0.31 -0.23
N ALA A 225 -21.71 0.81 -1.28
CA ALA A 225 -21.33 2.22 -1.40
C ALA A 225 -22.55 3.17 -1.29
N THR A 226 -23.70 2.79 -1.85
CA THR A 226 -24.98 3.53 -1.74
C THR A 226 -25.46 3.65 -0.30
N THR A 227 -25.14 2.69 0.58
CA THR A 227 -25.49 2.76 2.01
C THR A 227 -24.45 3.55 2.81
N LEU A 228 -23.16 3.41 2.46
CA LEU A 228 -22.06 4.06 3.20
C LEU A 228 -22.02 5.58 2.98
N SER A 229 -22.37 6.05 1.78
CA SER A 229 -22.38 7.48 1.46
C SER A 229 -23.19 8.33 2.45
N PRO A 230 -24.50 8.08 2.66
CA PRO A 230 -25.27 8.83 3.66
C PRO A 230 -24.87 8.49 5.10
N TYR A 231 -24.26 7.33 5.37
CA TYR A 231 -23.79 6.96 6.70
C TYR A 231 -22.61 7.82 7.16
N PHE A 232 -21.65 8.06 6.25
CA PHE A 232 -20.48 8.90 6.52
C PHE A 232 -20.69 10.37 6.18
N ASP A 233 -21.83 10.73 5.58
CA ASP A 233 -22.08 12.06 4.99
C ASP A 233 -21.01 12.45 3.95
N VAL A 234 -20.69 11.49 3.07
CA VAL A 234 -19.65 11.63 2.04
C VAL A 234 -20.29 11.50 0.65
N PRO A 235 -20.10 12.47 -0.26
CA PRO A 235 -20.59 12.38 -1.64
C PRO A 235 -20.04 11.13 -2.37
N LEU A 236 -20.93 10.43 -3.08
CA LEU A 236 -20.60 9.23 -3.84
C LEU A 236 -20.62 9.50 -5.34
N TYR A 237 -19.49 9.29 -6.00
CA TYR A 237 -19.33 9.28 -7.44
C TYR A 237 -19.16 7.86 -7.96
N ARG A 238 -19.69 7.57 -9.15
CA ARG A 238 -19.78 6.21 -9.67
C ARG A 238 -19.45 6.12 -11.13
N THR A 239 -18.63 5.13 -11.46
CA THR A 239 -18.26 4.77 -12.83
C THR A 239 -19.19 3.65 -13.34
N ILE A 240 -20.50 3.90 -13.38
CA ILE A 240 -21.52 2.88 -13.74
C ILE A 240 -22.28 3.17 -15.05
N LEU A 241 -22.10 4.36 -15.65
CA LEU A 241 -22.75 4.75 -16.90
C LEU A 241 -21.72 5.02 -18.00
N ALA A 242 -22.02 4.56 -19.21
CA ALA A 242 -21.21 4.86 -20.39
C ALA A 242 -21.12 6.38 -20.63
N PRO A 243 -19.95 6.90 -21.05
CA PRO A 243 -18.76 6.17 -21.47
C PRO A 243 -17.82 5.74 -20.32
N ASN A 244 -18.13 6.12 -19.07
CA ASN A 244 -17.26 5.95 -17.92
C ASN A 244 -17.53 4.67 -17.11
N ASP A 245 -18.42 3.79 -17.56
CA ASP A 245 -18.80 2.54 -16.90
C ASP A 245 -17.61 1.57 -16.78
N LEU A 246 -16.96 1.50 -15.63
CA LEU A 246 -15.70 0.80 -15.44
C LEU A 246 -15.89 -0.40 -14.51
N VAL A 247 -15.47 -1.58 -14.96
CA VAL A 247 -15.33 -2.75 -14.10
C VAL A 247 -13.97 -2.72 -13.44
N ASN A 248 -13.92 -2.81 -12.11
CA ASN A 248 -12.67 -2.90 -11.35
C ASN A 248 -12.88 -3.55 -9.97
N THR A 249 -11.78 -3.80 -9.25
CA THR A 249 -11.76 -4.30 -7.88
C THR A 249 -10.71 -3.55 -7.06
N GLY A 250 -11.05 -3.21 -5.82
CA GLY A 250 -10.12 -2.52 -4.92
C GLY A 250 -8.85 -3.30 -4.57
N GLY A 251 -8.87 -4.64 -4.59
CA GLY A 251 -7.64 -5.42 -4.39
C GLY A 251 -6.67 -5.35 -5.57
N ASN A 252 -7.13 -4.94 -6.76
CA ASN A 252 -6.30 -4.72 -7.94
C ASN A 252 -5.94 -3.24 -8.15
N PHE A 253 -6.01 -2.41 -7.11
CA PHE A 253 -5.68 -0.99 -7.19
C PHE A 253 -4.94 -0.53 -5.92
N MET A 254 -3.82 0.17 -6.08
CA MET A 254 -3.10 0.83 -4.98
C MET A 254 -2.54 2.17 -5.45
N SER A 255 -2.64 3.20 -4.61
CA SER A 255 -2.17 4.57 -4.88
C SER A 255 -1.01 4.93 -3.96
N ASP A 256 -0.04 5.68 -4.48
CA ASP A 256 1.04 6.30 -3.69
C ASP A 256 0.60 7.58 -2.97
N GLY A 257 -0.66 8.00 -3.16
CA GLY A 257 -1.19 9.24 -2.59
C GLY A 257 -0.67 10.51 -3.29
N MET A 258 0.13 10.38 -4.35
CA MET A 258 0.78 11.45 -5.12
C MET A 258 0.47 11.39 -6.62
N GLY A 259 -0.59 10.68 -7.01
CA GLY A 259 -1.06 10.61 -8.40
C GLY A 259 -0.50 9.43 -9.20
N THR A 260 0.28 8.54 -8.59
CA THR A 260 0.66 7.26 -9.18
C THR A 260 -0.18 6.14 -8.59
N ALA A 261 -0.73 5.28 -9.44
CA ALA A 261 -1.39 4.06 -8.99
C ALA A 261 -0.90 2.83 -9.75
N PHE A 262 -1.15 1.66 -9.17
CA PHE A 262 -0.73 0.36 -9.68
C PHE A 262 -1.93 -0.56 -9.80
N SER A 263 -1.88 -1.45 -10.79
CA SER A 263 -2.80 -2.58 -10.97
C SER A 263 -2.16 -3.69 -11.78
N SER A 264 -2.80 -4.84 -11.89
CA SER A 264 -2.51 -5.79 -12.96
C SER A 264 -3.30 -5.42 -14.22
N GLU A 265 -2.89 -5.97 -15.36
CA GLU A 265 -3.59 -5.84 -16.64
C GLU A 265 -5.01 -6.46 -16.65
N LEU A 266 -5.46 -7.09 -15.56
CA LEU A 266 -6.86 -7.49 -15.37
C LEU A 266 -7.82 -6.33 -15.66
N ILE A 267 -7.48 -5.10 -15.29
CA ILE A 267 -8.30 -3.91 -15.59
C ILE A 267 -8.53 -3.71 -17.09
N LEU A 268 -7.55 -4.07 -17.92
CA LEU A 268 -7.67 -4.02 -19.38
C LEU A 268 -8.54 -5.18 -19.88
N ASP A 269 -8.30 -6.38 -19.36
CA ASP A 269 -9.00 -7.60 -19.77
C ASP A 269 -10.50 -7.56 -19.45
N GLU A 270 -10.89 -6.93 -18.34
CA GLU A 270 -12.28 -6.81 -17.92
C GLU A 270 -13.05 -5.70 -18.64
N ASN A 271 -12.36 -4.80 -19.37
CA ASN A 271 -12.97 -3.65 -20.04
C ASN A 271 -12.73 -3.60 -21.56
N LYS A 272 -12.03 -4.58 -22.13
CA LYS A 272 -11.77 -4.66 -23.59
C LYS A 272 -12.98 -5.14 -24.41
N PHE A 273 -12.77 -5.22 -25.73
CA PHE A 273 -13.74 -5.83 -26.64
C PHE A 273 -14.04 -7.29 -26.26
N GLY A 274 -15.32 -7.63 -26.18
CA GLY A 274 -15.76 -8.96 -25.76
C GLY A 274 -15.76 -9.16 -24.24
N ASN A 275 -15.63 -8.09 -23.45
CA ASN A 275 -15.84 -8.18 -22.01
C ASN A 275 -17.23 -8.78 -21.71
N PRO A 276 -17.34 -9.65 -20.68
CA PRO A 276 -18.58 -10.33 -20.38
C PRO A 276 -19.51 -9.53 -19.44
N TYR A 277 -19.08 -8.34 -19.01
CA TYR A 277 -19.75 -7.56 -17.96
C TYR A 277 -20.82 -6.60 -18.49
N GLY A 278 -20.93 -6.46 -19.81
CA GLY A 278 -21.93 -5.61 -20.44
C GLY A 278 -21.60 -4.12 -20.37
N VAL A 279 -20.34 -3.78 -20.08
CA VAL A 279 -19.86 -2.39 -20.07
C VAL A 279 -19.32 -1.97 -21.44
N SER A 280 -19.29 -0.66 -21.68
CA SER A 280 -18.72 -0.09 -22.89
C SER A 280 -17.23 -0.43 -23.02
N VAL A 281 -16.81 -0.73 -24.25
CA VAL A 281 -15.42 -1.11 -24.55
C VAL A 281 -14.49 0.08 -24.33
N LYS A 282 -13.39 -0.16 -23.63
CA LYS A 282 -12.36 0.85 -23.35
C LYS A 282 -10.99 0.42 -23.86
N THR A 283 -10.29 1.40 -24.42
CA THR A 283 -8.84 1.32 -24.68
C THR A 283 -8.07 1.59 -23.38
N PRO A 284 -6.79 1.20 -23.29
CA PRO A 284 -5.94 1.54 -22.13
C PRO A 284 -5.96 3.04 -21.80
N THR A 285 -5.86 3.92 -22.80
CA THR A 285 -5.91 5.37 -22.61
C THR A 285 -7.26 5.86 -22.07
N GLN A 286 -8.38 5.24 -22.46
CA GLN A 286 -9.69 5.59 -21.89
C GLN A 286 -9.80 5.18 -20.43
N ILE A 287 -9.23 4.03 -20.06
CA ILE A 287 -9.16 3.61 -18.64
C ILE A 287 -8.30 4.59 -17.85
N ASP A 288 -7.14 4.99 -18.37
CA ASP A 288 -6.26 5.97 -17.73
C ASP A 288 -6.97 7.31 -17.54
N ASN A 289 -7.72 7.79 -18.53
CA ASN A 289 -8.50 9.02 -18.41
C ASN A 289 -9.60 8.90 -17.35
N ILE A 290 -10.34 7.79 -17.30
CA ILE A 290 -11.38 7.57 -16.28
C ILE A 290 -10.75 7.57 -14.88
N LEU A 291 -9.62 6.89 -14.68
CA LEU A 291 -8.95 6.91 -13.37
C LEU A 291 -8.32 8.27 -13.06
N ASN A 292 -7.86 9.03 -14.05
CA ASN A 292 -7.43 10.39 -13.81
C ASN A 292 -8.62 11.27 -13.34
N ASP A 293 -9.75 11.21 -14.04
CA ASP A 293 -10.90 12.07 -13.79
C ASP A 293 -11.61 11.76 -12.46
N PHE A 294 -11.74 10.48 -12.10
CA PHE A 294 -12.43 10.06 -10.88
C PHE A 294 -11.50 9.84 -9.69
N MET A 295 -10.25 9.41 -9.93
CA MET A 295 -9.31 8.98 -8.89
C MET A 295 -8.07 9.88 -8.80
N GLY A 296 -7.86 10.84 -9.70
CA GLY A 296 -6.66 11.67 -9.71
C GLY A 296 -5.40 10.89 -10.08
N THR A 297 -5.55 9.74 -10.74
CA THR A 297 -4.42 8.89 -11.15
C THR A 297 -3.80 9.44 -12.42
N GLN A 298 -2.75 10.25 -12.27
CA GLN A 298 -2.00 10.86 -13.36
C GLN A 298 -1.09 9.84 -14.06
N ARG A 299 -0.58 8.86 -13.31
CA ARG A 299 0.27 7.77 -13.81
C ARG A 299 -0.27 6.43 -13.34
N TYR A 300 -0.82 5.64 -14.24
CA TYR A 300 -1.40 4.34 -13.91
C TYR A 300 -0.54 3.18 -14.43
N ILE A 301 0.28 2.61 -13.56
CA ILE A 301 1.21 1.52 -13.87
C ILE A 301 0.45 0.19 -13.83
N LYS A 302 0.56 -0.59 -14.91
CA LYS A 302 -0.09 -1.89 -15.05
C LYS A 302 0.95 -2.97 -15.23
N MET A 303 0.82 -4.05 -14.48
CA MET A 303 1.70 -5.22 -14.54
C MET A 303 0.99 -6.39 -15.20
N GLU A 304 1.73 -7.24 -15.91
CA GLU A 304 1.16 -8.47 -16.46
C GLU A 304 0.58 -9.34 -15.34
N THR A 305 -0.54 -10.00 -15.64
CA THR A 305 -1.23 -10.85 -14.66
C THR A 305 -0.36 -12.05 -14.29
N LEU A 306 -0.48 -12.50 -13.04
CA LEU A 306 0.27 -13.64 -12.55
C LEU A 306 -0.36 -14.97 -13.04
N PRO A 307 0.43 -15.92 -13.60
CA PRO A 307 -0.08 -17.17 -14.15
C PRO A 307 -0.89 -18.06 -13.20
N TYR A 308 -0.52 -18.11 -11.92
CA TYR A 308 -1.11 -19.04 -10.94
C TYR A 308 -1.99 -18.36 -9.90
N ASP A 309 -1.77 -17.09 -9.56
CA ASP A 309 -2.70 -16.27 -8.79
C ASP A 309 -4.04 -16.13 -9.52
N GLY A 310 -4.97 -17.07 -9.30
CA GLY A 310 -6.23 -17.18 -10.05
C GLY A 310 -7.22 -16.02 -9.90
N ILE A 311 -6.84 -14.96 -9.20
CA ILE A 311 -7.59 -13.70 -9.04
C ILE A 311 -6.89 -12.50 -9.71
N HIS A 312 -5.58 -12.58 -9.98
CA HIS A 312 -4.77 -11.56 -10.64
C HIS A 312 -4.77 -10.18 -9.94
N HIS A 313 -4.84 -10.13 -8.62
CA HIS A 313 -4.84 -8.86 -7.88
C HIS A 313 -3.44 -8.52 -7.37
N ILE A 314 -3.07 -7.24 -7.44
CA ILE A 314 -1.76 -6.78 -6.96
C ILE A 314 -1.58 -6.91 -5.45
N ASP A 315 -2.67 -6.83 -4.67
CA ASP A 315 -2.64 -6.99 -3.21
C ASP A 315 -2.26 -8.40 -2.73
N MET A 316 -2.08 -9.33 -3.65
CA MET A 316 -1.60 -10.68 -3.36
C MET A 316 -0.08 -10.81 -3.42
N HIS A 317 0.64 -9.84 -4.00
CA HIS A 317 2.08 -9.96 -4.24
C HIS A 317 2.86 -8.66 -4.08
N MET A 318 2.18 -7.53 -3.92
CA MET A 318 2.81 -6.22 -3.76
C MET A 318 2.05 -5.38 -2.72
N LYS A 319 2.76 -4.51 -2.00
CA LYS A 319 2.19 -3.45 -1.18
C LYS A 319 3.10 -2.21 -1.21
N LEU A 320 2.51 -1.02 -1.24
CA LEU A 320 3.25 0.23 -1.02
C LEU A 320 3.41 0.47 0.49
N LEU A 321 4.64 0.75 0.94
CA LEU A 321 4.91 1.07 2.35
C LEU A 321 4.94 2.58 2.62
N ASP A 322 5.29 3.34 1.60
CA ASP A 322 5.33 4.79 1.55
C ASP A 322 5.30 5.24 0.07
N GLU A 323 5.54 6.52 -0.17
CA GLU A 323 5.51 7.16 -1.49
C GLU A 323 6.58 6.62 -2.48
N GLU A 324 7.62 5.92 -2.00
CA GLU A 324 8.73 5.43 -2.83
C GLU A 324 9.16 3.97 -2.62
N THR A 325 8.54 3.25 -1.68
CA THR A 325 8.95 1.90 -1.29
C THR A 325 7.92 0.83 -1.66
N LEU A 326 8.34 -0.09 -2.52
CA LEU A 326 7.57 -1.27 -2.93
C LEU A 326 7.96 -2.47 -2.06
N LEU A 327 7.00 -3.04 -1.32
CA LEU A 327 7.13 -4.36 -0.71
C LEU A 327 6.60 -5.41 -1.69
N VAL A 328 7.46 -6.34 -2.12
CA VAL A 328 7.16 -7.31 -3.18
C VAL A 328 7.47 -8.74 -2.74
N GLY A 329 6.51 -9.63 -2.95
CA GLY A 329 6.61 -11.05 -2.66
C GLY A 329 7.82 -11.70 -3.34
N LYS A 330 8.43 -12.68 -2.67
CA LYS A 330 9.58 -13.43 -3.17
C LYS A 330 9.38 -14.92 -2.96
N TYR A 331 9.21 -15.63 -4.07
CA TYR A 331 9.31 -17.08 -4.11
C TYR A 331 10.79 -17.53 -4.17
N PRO A 332 11.07 -18.80 -3.85
CA PRO A 332 12.29 -19.44 -4.32
C PRO A 332 12.43 -19.31 -5.84
N ALA A 333 13.68 -19.25 -6.33
CA ALA A 333 13.96 -19.03 -7.74
C ALA A 333 13.29 -20.09 -8.64
N GLY A 334 12.57 -19.64 -9.66
CA GLY A 334 11.89 -20.50 -10.64
C GLY A 334 10.61 -21.18 -10.14
N VAL A 335 10.12 -20.86 -8.94
CA VAL A 335 8.95 -21.50 -8.33
C VAL A 335 7.72 -20.60 -8.43
N SER A 336 6.55 -21.20 -8.70
CA SER A 336 5.25 -20.51 -8.76
C SER A 336 5.31 -19.30 -9.71
N ASP A 337 4.63 -18.22 -9.35
CA ASP A 337 4.64 -16.93 -10.05
C ASP A 337 5.92 -16.12 -9.82
N GLY A 338 6.92 -16.68 -9.13
CA GLY A 338 8.21 -16.03 -8.88
C GLY A 338 8.83 -15.38 -10.13
N PRO A 339 8.99 -16.11 -11.25
CA PRO A 339 9.51 -15.52 -12.50
C PRO A 339 8.71 -14.32 -13.00
N GLN A 340 7.37 -14.37 -12.95
CA GLN A 340 6.53 -13.26 -13.42
C GLN A 340 6.59 -12.08 -12.45
N ILE A 341 6.65 -12.31 -11.14
CA ILE A 341 6.82 -11.25 -10.14
C ILE A 341 8.16 -10.51 -10.35
N GLU A 342 9.25 -11.22 -10.63
CA GLU A 342 10.54 -10.58 -10.93
C GLU A 342 10.51 -9.82 -12.26
N ALA A 343 9.81 -10.33 -13.28
CA ALA A 343 9.63 -9.65 -14.56
C ALA A 343 8.82 -8.35 -14.40
N ASN A 344 7.71 -8.40 -13.67
CA ASN A 344 6.88 -7.24 -13.34
C ASN A 344 7.66 -6.20 -12.51
N LEU A 345 8.44 -6.64 -11.52
CA LEU A 345 9.29 -5.76 -10.74
C LEU A 345 10.37 -5.09 -11.62
N THR A 346 11.03 -5.85 -12.49
CA THR A 346 12.03 -5.31 -13.44
C THR A 346 11.39 -4.28 -14.38
N TYR A 347 10.21 -4.60 -14.92
CA TYR A 347 9.44 -3.66 -15.73
C TYR A 347 9.15 -2.35 -14.99
N ILE A 348 8.78 -2.40 -13.71
CA ILE A 348 8.55 -1.18 -12.92
C ILE A 348 9.85 -0.37 -12.79
N LEU A 349 10.95 -1.01 -12.37
CA LEU A 349 12.22 -0.34 -12.08
C LEU A 349 12.90 0.25 -13.33
N ASP A 350 12.72 -0.38 -14.49
CA ASP A 350 13.34 0.07 -15.75
C ASP A 350 12.56 1.23 -16.41
N ASN A 351 11.24 1.33 -16.16
CA ASN A 351 10.37 2.25 -16.88
C ASN A 351 9.83 3.40 -16.03
N PHE A 352 9.84 3.27 -14.71
CA PHE A 352 9.21 4.24 -13.82
C PHE A 352 10.11 4.68 -12.68
N LYS A 353 9.84 5.90 -12.21
CA LYS A 353 10.41 6.49 -11.02
C LYS A 353 9.30 6.83 -10.05
N THR A 354 9.65 7.03 -8.79
CA THR A 354 8.77 7.52 -7.73
C THR A 354 8.16 8.87 -8.11
N SER A 355 7.17 9.33 -7.37
CA SER A 355 6.61 10.68 -7.55
C SER A 355 7.61 11.79 -7.18
N PHE A 356 8.72 11.44 -6.50
CA PHE A 356 9.85 12.34 -6.26
C PHE A 356 10.90 12.34 -7.39
N GLY A 357 10.72 11.50 -8.42
CA GLY A 357 11.68 11.39 -9.53
C GLY A 357 12.94 10.59 -9.21
N THR A 358 12.96 9.85 -8.09
CA THR A 358 14.00 8.89 -7.69
C THR A 358 13.61 7.46 -8.09
N PRO A 359 14.56 6.51 -8.15
CA PRO A 359 14.23 5.08 -8.28
C PRO A 359 13.41 4.58 -7.07
N PHE A 360 12.54 3.59 -7.28
CA PHE A 360 11.81 2.95 -6.18
C PHE A 360 12.76 2.16 -5.27
N ASN A 361 12.51 2.24 -3.95
CA ASN A 361 13.07 1.31 -2.98
C ASN A 361 12.30 -0.02 -3.05
N VAL A 362 13.00 -1.14 -2.91
CA VAL A 362 12.38 -2.47 -2.98
C VAL A 362 12.67 -3.27 -1.71
N VAL A 363 11.59 -3.62 -1.01
CA VAL A 363 11.58 -4.54 0.12
C VAL A 363 11.08 -5.89 -0.37
N ARG A 364 11.84 -6.96 -0.12
CA ARG A 364 11.43 -8.32 -0.51
C ARG A 364 10.86 -9.04 0.71
N ILE A 365 9.65 -9.58 0.57
CA ILE A 365 9.00 -10.38 1.61
C ILE A 365 8.84 -11.83 1.13
N PRO A 366 9.17 -12.85 1.93
CA PRO A 366 9.04 -14.23 1.47
C PRO A 366 7.57 -14.58 1.19
N MET A 367 7.29 -15.30 0.11
CA MET A 367 5.97 -15.92 -0.07
C MET A 367 5.94 -17.24 0.72
N PRO A 368 4.96 -17.45 1.63
CA PRO A 368 4.91 -18.68 2.40
C PRO A 368 4.40 -19.88 1.57
N PRO A 369 5.01 -21.07 1.71
CA PRO A 369 4.41 -22.30 1.18
C PRO A 369 3.16 -22.66 1.98
N PHE A 370 2.24 -23.40 1.38
CA PHE A 370 1.07 -23.86 2.09
C PHE A 370 1.42 -25.05 3.01
N TYR A 371 0.80 -25.11 4.19
CA TYR A 371 0.82 -26.27 5.10
C TYR A 371 2.19 -26.87 5.50
N GLY A 372 3.24 -26.06 5.59
CA GLY A 372 4.56 -26.51 6.11
C GLY A 372 5.24 -27.59 5.28
N ASN A 373 4.71 -27.94 4.09
CA ASN A 373 5.16 -29.06 3.27
C ASN A 373 6.04 -28.63 2.07
N THR A 374 6.62 -27.42 2.11
CA THR A 374 7.47 -26.83 1.05
C THR A 374 6.80 -26.65 -0.32
N GLN A 375 5.49 -26.85 -0.43
CA GLN A 375 4.76 -26.73 -1.69
C GLN A 375 4.28 -25.28 -1.90
N TYR A 376 4.36 -24.83 -3.15
CA TYR A 376 3.96 -23.50 -3.60
C TYR A 376 2.90 -23.62 -4.71
N PRO A 377 2.13 -22.56 -5.01
CA PRO A 377 1.21 -22.56 -6.14
C PRO A 377 1.93 -22.91 -7.47
N PRO A 378 1.20 -23.44 -8.47
CA PRO A 378 -0.21 -23.85 -8.41
C PRO A 378 -0.38 -25.17 -7.64
N TYR A 379 -1.46 -25.26 -6.88
CA TYR A 379 -1.86 -26.50 -6.23
C TYR A 379 -2.88 -27.25 -7.10
N PRO A 380 -2.75 -28.57 -7.29
CA PRO A 380 -3.73 -29.35 -8.04
C PRO A 380 -5.15 -29.15 -7.51
N GLY A 381 -6.02 -28.54 -8.31
CA GLY A 381 -7.42 -28.27 -7.96
C GLY A 381 -7.67 -27.04 -7.08
N GLN A 382 -6.65 -26.23 -6.74
CA GLN A 382 -6.78 -25.06 -5.87
C GLN A 382 -5.96 -23.87 -6.42
N SER A 383 -6.43 -23.26 -7.50
CA SER A 383 -5.73 -22.17 -8.20
C SER A 383 -5.77 -20.82 -7.48
N ALA A 384 -6.65 -20.62 -6.49
CA ALA A 384 -6.73 -19.36 -5.75
C ALA A 384 -5.99 -19.38 -4.41
N LEU A 385 -5.43 -20.53 -4.04
CA LEU A 385 -4.72 -20.69 -2.80
C LEU A 385 -3.34 -20.01 -2.90
N TYR A 386 -3.22 -18.83 -2.30
CA TYR A 386 -2.06 -17.95 -2.52
C TYR A 386 -1.61 -17.23 -1.23
N PRO A 387 -1.06 -17.95 -0.23
CA PRO A 387 -0.58 -17.35 1.01
C PRO A 387 0.44 -16.24 0.77
N THR A 388 0.26 -15.11 1.43
CA THR A 388 1.08 -13.91 1.20
C THR A 388 1.05 -12.96 2.41
N TYR A 389 2.20 -12.38 2.73
CA TYR A 389 2.31 -11.33 3.75
C TYR A 389 2.06 -9.93 3.19
N ALA A 390 2.03 -9.78 1.85
CA ALA A 390 1.75 -8.49 1.21
C ALA A 390 0.31 -8.03 1.41
N ASN A 391 -0.61 -8.95 1.73
CA ASN A 391 -2.03 -8.68 1.96
C ASN A 391 -2.32 -8.08 3.36
N ALA A 392 -1.42 -7.23 3.85
CA ALA A 392 -1.51 -6.50 5.11
C ALA A 392 -2.35 -5.22 4.94
N LEU A 393 -2.81 -4.63 6.05
CA LEU A 393 -3.58 -3.38 6.08
C LEU A 393 -2.90 -2.35 7.00
N PHE A 394 -2.76 -1.12 6.54
CA PHE A 394 -2.46 0.03 7.39
C PHE A 394 -3.72 0.54 8.09
N VAL A 395 -3.62 0.77 9.41
CA VAL A 395 -4.65 1.41 10.22
C VAL A 395 -3.97 2.39 11.18
N ASN A 396 -3.85 3.66 10.76
CA ASN A 396 -3.13 4.70 11.50
C ASN A 396 -1.75 4.22 11.99
N LYS A 397 -1.56 3.97 13.30
CA LYS A 397 -0.27 3.55 13.88
C LYS A 397 -0.08 2.03 13.93
N THR A 398 -1.00 1.26 13.36
CA THR A 398 -0.99 -0.20 13.37
C THR A 398 -0.93 -0.75 11.94
N VAL A 399 -0.20 -1.84 11.74
CA VAL A 399 -0.30 -2.68 10.54
C VAL A 399 -0.87 -4.03 10.94
N ILE A 400 -2.02 -4.39 10.38
CA ILE A 400 -2.62 -5.71 10.57
C ILE A 400 -2.05 -6.65 9.50
N LEU A 401 -1.28 -7.65 9.94
CA LEU A 401 -0.47 -8.51 9.09
C LEU A 401 -1.06 -9.93 9.05
N PRO A 402 -1.44 -10.50 7.88
CA PRO A 402 -1.83 -11.90 7.82
C PRO A 402 -0.65 -12.83 8.12
N VAL A 403 -0.85 -13.82 8.96
CA VAL A 403 0.10 -14.92 9.26
C VAL A 403 -0.57 -16.28 9.05
N TYR A 404 0.20 -17.38 9.01
CA TYR A 404 -0.31 -18.66 8.48
C TYR A 404 0.08 -19.91 9.30
N ASP A 405 0.55 -19.73 10.53
CA ASP A 405 1.24 -20.76 11.33
C ASP A 405 2.43 -21.35 10.54
N ASN A 406 3.22 -20.46 9.94
CA ASN A 406 4.34 -20.77 9.08
C ASN A 406 5.65 -20.31 9.71
N LEU A 407 6.74 -21.04 9.45
CA LEU A 407 8.09 -20.64 9.88
C LEU A 407 8.56 -19.29 9.30
N LEU A 408 7.89 -18.80 8.25
CA LEU A 408 8.16 -17.51 7.62
C LEU A 408 7.35 -16.36 8.25
N ASP A 409 6.47 -16.63 9.22
CA ASP A 409 5.68 -15.60 9.89
C ASP A 409 6.58 -14.64 10.67
N ASP A 410 7.52 -15.14 11.49
CA ASP A 410 8.45 -14.30 12.25
C ASP A 410 9.36 -13.46 11.33
N PRO A 411 10.03 -14.01 10.29
CA PRO A 411 10.77 -13.20 9.33
C PRO A 411 9.93 -12.12 8.61
N ALA A 412 8.65 -12.39 8.35
CA ALA A 412 7.75 -11.41 7.76
C ALA A 412 7.45 -10.28 8.76
N ILE A 413 7.13 -10.61 10.01
CA ILE A 413 6.93 -9.64 11.09
C ILE A 413 8.17 -8.76 11.27
N ASP A 414 9.36 -9.35 11.35
CA ASP A 414 10.63 -8.64 11.47
C ASP A 414 10.87 -7.67 10.31
N THR A 415 10.50 -8.09 9.09
CA THR A 415 10.60 -7.24 7.89
C THR A 415 9.71 -6.01 8.02
N PHE A 416 8.44 -6.19 8.40
CA PHE A 416 7.53 -5.06 8.62
C PHE A 416 8.04 -4.14 9.74
N GLN A 417 8.49 -4.68 10.87
CA GLN A 417 9.04 -3.89 11.98
C GLN A 417 10.26 -3.07 11.58
N LYS A 418 11.14 -3.63 10.74
CA LYS A 418 12.35 -2.96 10.26
C LYS A 418 12.02 -1.77 9.36
N TYR A 419 11.07 -1.92 8.44
CA TYR A 419 10.75 -0.91 7.43
C TYR A 419 9.63 0.06 7.85
N LEU A 420 8.92 -0.24 8.94
CA LEU A 420 7.86 0.60 9.49
C LEU A 420 8.11 0.90 10.98
N PRO A 421 9.19 1.65 11.31
CA PRO A 421 9.51 1.97 12.69
C PRO A 421 8.35 2.70 13.39
N GLY A 422 8.11 2.32 14.64
CA GLY A 422 7.03 2.84 15.47
C GLY A 422 5.64 2.27 15.19
N TYR A 423 5.43 1.55 14.08
CA TYR A 423 4.15 0.88 13.84
C TYR A 423 3.98 -0.34 14.75
N ARG A 424 2.76 -0.52 15.26
CA ARG A 424 2.37 -1.78 15.91
C ARG A 424 2.05 -2.82 14.83
N ILE A 425 2.92 -3.80 14.65
CA ILE A 425 2.65 -4.94 13.77
C ILE A 425 1.76 -5.94 14.51
N PHE A 426 0.51 -6.07 14.08
CA PHE A 426 -0.51 -6.93 14.69
C PHE A 426 -0.78 -8.16 13.80
N PRO A 427 -0.20 -9.34 14.11
CA PRO A 427 -0.40 -10.53 13.31
C PRO A 427 -1.81 -11.12 13.50
N VAL A 428 -2.45 -11.52 12.41
CA VAL A 428 -3.75 -12.21 12.39
C VAL A 428 -3.64 -13.49 11.59
N ASN A 429 -3.97 -14.63 12.19
CA ASN A 429 -3.88 -15.91 11.51
C ASN A 429 -4.97 -16.05 10.44
N CYS A 430 -4.57 -16.04 9.17
CA CYS A 430 -5.45 -16.12 7.99
C CYS A 430 -5.40 -17.49 7.31
N ARG A 431 -4.87 -18.52 7.97
CA ARG A 431 -4.78 -19.89 7.43
C ARG A 431 -6.13 -20.44 6.96
N GLU A 432 -7.21 -20.15 7.68
CA GLU A 432 -8.55 -20.71 7.40
C GLU A 432 -9.34 -19.96 6.30
N ILE A 433 -8.86 -18.80 5.83
CA ILE A 433 -9.53 -18.02 4.76
C ILE A 433 -8.76 -18.01 3.44
N ILE A 434 -7.47 -18.35 3.46
CA ILE A 434 -6.60 -18.18 2.29
C ILE A 434 -6.95 -19.11 1.12
N ASP A 435 -7.61 -20.25 1.39
CA ASP A 435 -8.14 -21.15 0.37
C ASP A 435 -9.29 -20.51 -0.43
N ALA A 436 -9.99 -19.54 0.16
CA ALA A 436 -10.99 -18.73 -0.50
C ALA A 436 -10.40 -17.57 -1.31
N GLY A 437 -9.07 -17.39 -1.31
CA GLY A 437 -8.34 -16.51 -2.22
C GLY A 437 -8.00 -15.11 -1.72
N GLY A 438 -7.99 -14.88 -0.41
CA GLY A 438 -7.62 -13.59 0.18
C GLY A 438 -7.31 -13.67 1.67
N ALA A 439 -6.84 -12.57 2.25
CA ALA A 439 -6.52 -12.46 3.67
C ALA A 439 -6.99 -11.10 4.23
N VAL A 440 -6.26 -10.50 5.18
CA VAL A 440 -6.64 -9.27 5.90
C VAL A 440 -7.04 -8.14 4.98
N HIS A 441 -6.19 -7.77 4.01
CA HIS A 441 -6.44 -6.63 3.14
C HIS A 441 -7.70 -6.83 2.29
N CYS A 442 -7.99 -8.07 1.87
CA CYS A 442 -9.15 -8.40 1.04
C CYS A 442 -10.50 -8.26 1.78
N ILE A 443 -10.51 -8.36 3.11
CA ILE A 443 -11.72 -8.34 3.94
C ILE A 443 -11.88 -7.04 4.75
N THR A 444 -11.10 -6.03 4.39
CA THR A 444 -11.09 -4.71 5.05
C THR A 444 -11.12 -3.60 4.01
N LYS A 445 -11.67 -2.44 4.38
CA LYS A 445 -11.64 -1.24 3.56
C LYS A 445 -11.43 0.01 4.42
N GLU A 446 -10.46 0.83 4.06
CA GLU A 446 -10.16 2.10 4.73
C GLU A 446 -11.16 3.21 4.40
N VAL A 447 -11.37 4.10 5.36
CA VAL A 447 -12.10 5.37 5.18
C VAL A 447 -11.22 6.51 5.71
N GLY A 448 -10.71 7.33 4.80
CA GLY A 448 -9.91 8.52 5.13
C GLY A 448 -10.70 9.55 5.94
N VAL A 449 -10.02 10.40 6.70
CA VAL A 449 -10.66 11.47 7.49
C VAL A 449 -11.40 12.50 6.63
N ALA A 450 -12.47 13.08 7.16
CA ALA A 450 -13.24 14.12 6.46
C ALA A 450 -12.47 15.46 6.31
N ASP A 451 -11.51 15.71 7.21
CA ASP A 451 -10.69 16.93 7.24
C ASP A 451 -9.20 16.57 7.29
N PRO A 452 -8.58 16.25 6.13
CA PRO A 452 -7.20 15.75 6.09
C PRO A 452 -6.18 16.86 6.31
N LEU A 453 -5.21 16.61 7.19
CA LEU A 453 -3.92 17.30 7.19
C LEU A 453 -2.93 16.37 6.50
N ARG A 454 -2.21 16.86 5.50
CA ARG A 454 -1.27 16.05 4.71
C ARG A 454 0.13 16.59 4.87
N ILE A 455 1.09 15.69 5.12
CA ILE A 455 2.53 15.98 5.12
C ILE A 455 3.19 15.00 4.14
N VAL A 456 3.79 15.53 3.08
CA VAL A 456 4.61 14.78 2.12
C VAL A 456 6.06 15.22 2.28
N HIS A 457 6.97 14.26 2.41
CA HIS A 457 8.40 14.49 2.55
C HIS A 457 9.14 13.30 1.94
N GLN A 458 10.17 13.56 1.15
CA GLN A 458 11.11 12.53 0.73
C GLN A 458 12.25 12.42 1.74
N GLU A 459 12.52 11.23 2.24
CA GLU A 459 13.58 10.98 3.21
C GLU A 459 14.94 11.47 2.68
N LEU A 460 15.75 12.03 3.59
CA LEU A 460 17.10 12.47 3.25
C LEU A 460 17.98 11.28 2.85
N PRO A 461 19.00 11.49 2.00
CA PRO A 461 19.92 10.41 1.64
C PRO A 461 20.49 9.74 2.88
N SER A 462 20.63 8.40 2.82
CA SER A 462 21.09 7.56 3.94
C SER A 462 22.34 8.08 4.67
N CYS A 463 23.21 8.83 3.99
CA CYS A 463 24.27 9.60 4.62
C CYS A 463 24.47 10.95 3.94
N MET A 464 24.69 11.99 4.75
CA MET A 464 24.97 13.36 4.31
C MET A 464 26.35 13.83 4.79
N ASP A 465 26.98 14.74 4.04
CA ASP A 465 28.30 15.27 4.33
C ASP A 465 28.21 16.74 4.79
N ASN A 466 28.90 17.07 5.88
CA ASN A 466 29.01 18.44 6.38
C ASN A 466 29.66 19.38 5.36
N ALA A 467 30.58 18.89 4.54
CA ALA A 467 31.25 19.66 3.49
C ALA A 467 30.32 20.01 2.32
N ASP A 468 29.40 19.11 1.96
CA ASP A 468 28.41 19.35 0.90
C ASP A 468 27.25 20.25 1.39
N TRP A 469 26.97 20.25 2.70
CA TRP A 469 25.84 20.96 3.31
C TRP A 469 26.25 21.90 4.45
N PRO A 470 27.09 22.93 4.20
CA PRO A 470 27.69 23.76 5.25
C PRO A 470 26.69 24.63 6.05
N LEU A 471 25.44 24.72 5.61
CA LEU A 471 24.37 25.47 6.28
C LEU A 471 23.43 24.59 7.10
N GLY A 472 23.74 23.29 7.23
CA GLY A 472 22.85 22.29 7.81
C GLY A 472 22.13 21.46 6.73
N TYR A 473 21.44 20.41 7.17
CA TYR A 473 20.80 19.44 6.30
C TYR A 473 19.39 19.93 5.94
N PRO A 474 19.12 20.27 4.67
CA PRO A 474 17.84 20.83 4.27
C PRO A 474 16.74 19.77 4.27
N VAL A 475 15.62 20.07 4.90
CA VAL A 475 14.40 19.24 4.91
C VAL A 475 13.32 20.00 4.15
N TRP A 476 12.78 19.38 3.10
CA TRP A 476 11.67 19.91 2.31
C TRP A 476 10.40 19.11 2.57
N ALA A 477 9.27 19.80 2.67
CA ALA A 477 7.98 19.13 2.80
C ALA A 477 6.86 19.90 2.11
N THR A 478 5.83 19.17 1.69
CA THR A 478 4.54 19.73 1.29
C THR A 478 3.58 19.45 2.42
N ILE A 479 3.15 20.51 3.12
CA ILE A 479 2.19 20.44 4.22
C ILE A 479 0.94 21.20 3.79
N GLN A 480 -0.21 20.52 3.83
CA GLN A 480 -1.46 21.00 3.25
C GLN A 480 -2.65 20.72 4.18
N HIS A 481 -3.50 21.73 4.37
CA HIS A 481 -4.80 21.65 5.03
C HIS A 481 -5.70 22.74 4.46
N ARG A 482 -7.01 22.50 4.34
CA ARG A 482 -7.94 23.49 3.75
C ARG A 482 -7.98 24.83 4.49
N SER A 483 -7.69 24.81 5.80
CA SER A 483 -7.66 26.01 6.64
C SER A 483 -6.32 26.76 6.58
N GLY A 484 -5.33 26.26 5.86
CA GLY A 484 -3.95 26.75 5.96
C GLY A 484 -3.16 26.10 7.12
N ILE A 485 -1.85 26.36 7.15
CA ILE A 485 -0.89 25.81 8.11
C ILE A 485 -0.49 26.88 9.11
N ASN A 486 -0.64 26.59 10.40
CA ASN A 486 -0.26 27.48 11.49
C ASN A 486 1.21 27.32 11.87
N THR A 487 1.65 26.08 12.09
CA THR A 487 3.06 25.78 12.37
C THR A 487 3.50 24.50 11.67
N ALA A 488 4.75 24.49 11.25
CA ALA A 488 5.43 23.31 10.74
C ALA A 488 6.82 23.24 11.38
N LYS A 489 7.21 22.03 11.83
CA LYS A 489 8.41 21.81 12.62
C LYS A 489 9.13 20.54 12.21
N ILE A 490 10.45 20.56 12.34
CA ILE A 490 11.29 19.37 12.29
C ILE A 490 11.71 19.05 13.71
N HIS A 491 11.53 17.79 14.11
CA HIS A 491 12.05 17.26 15.37
C HIS A 491 13.19 16.32 15.03
N TYR A 492 14.37 16.52 15.63
CA TYR A 492 15.53 15.68 15.39
C TYR A 492 16.25 15.28 16.68
N ALA A 493 16.94 14.14 16.66
CA ALA A 493 17.73 13.63 17.77
C ALA A 493 18.92 12.81 17.24
N THR A 494 19.94 12.62 18.08
CA THR A 494 21.06 11.69 17.80
C THR A 494 20.89 10.32 18.46
N ASN A 495 19.82 10.19 19.25
CA ASN A 495 19.33 8.95 19.84
C ASN A 495 17.81 8.91 19.65
N PRO A 496 17.22 7.87 19.06
CA PRO A 496 15.79 7.81 18.80
C PRO A 496 14.95 7.74 20.09
N ALA A 497 15.55 7.38 21.24
CA ALA A 497 14.92 7.46 22.55
C ALA A 497 14.84 8.90 23.11
N GLY A 498 15.38 9.89 22.38
CA GLY A 498 15.42 11.29 22.76
C GLY A 498 16.63 11.67 23.64
N PRO A 499 16.69 12.94 24.10
CA PRO A 499 15.70 14.01 23.89
C PRO A 499 15.65 14.52 22.43
N TRP A 500 14.46 14.92 21.99
CA TRP A 500 14.22 15.51 20.67
C TRP A 500 14.42 17.03 20.72
N THR A 501 15.12 17.56 19.72
CA THR A 501 15.29 19.01 19.50
C THR A 501 14.39 19.45 18.36
N THR A 502 13.73 20.58 18.52
CA THR A 502 12.78 21.12 17.54
C THR A 502 13.39 22.33 16.82
N VAL A 503 13.22 22.38 15.50
CA VAL A 503 13.52 23.55 14.66
C VAL A 503 12.34 23.86 13.76
N ASP A 504 12.21 25.11 13.35
CA ASP A 504 11.13 25.55 12.48
C ASP A 504 11.32 25.03 11.04
N LEU A 505 10.20 24.70 10.41
CA LEU A 505 10.09 24.35 8.99
C LEU A 505 9.23 25.42 8.31
N PRO A 506 9.78 26.61 8.01
CA PRO A 506 9.00 27.74 7.50
C PRO A 506 8.51 27.53 6.06
N ASP A 507 7.55 28.35 5.66
CA ASP A 507 7.06 28.43 4.28
C ASP A 507 8.21 28.64 3.29
N TYR A 508 8.11 27.92 2.17
CA TYR A 508 9.01 28.01 1.04
C TYR A 508 8.22 28.50 -0.17
N LEU A 509 8.41 29.77 -0.53
CA LEU A 509 7.61 30.48 -1.53
C LEU A 509 8.26 30.55 -2.91
N ASN A 510 9.31 29.77 -3.17
CA ASN A 510 9.93 29.74 -4.49
C ASN A 510 9.15 28.79 -5.40
N ASP A 511 8.78 29.28 -6.60
CA ASP A 511 8.09 28.49 -7.63
C ASP A 511 9.00 27.46 -8.33
N ASP A 512 10.17 27.14 -7.76
CA ASP A 512 11.15 26.24 -8.37
C ASP A 512 10.93 24.76 -8.03
N THR A 513 10.03 24.47 -7.07
CA THR A 513 9.71 23.11 -6.63
C THR A 513 8.22 22.94 -6.32
N THR A 514 7.79 21.70 -6.08
CA THR A 514 6.46 21.38 -5.56
C THR A 514 6.35 21.45 -4.04
N TRP A 515 7.46 21.76 -3.34
CA TRP A 515 7.55 21.80 -1.88
C TRP A 515 7.02 23.12 -1.34
N THR A 516 6.22 23.06 -0.28
CA THR A 516 5.63 24.28 0.32
C THR A 516 6.40 24.78 1.54
N HIS A 517 7.28 23.96 2.13
CA HIS A 517 8.08 24.32 3.30
C HIS A 517 9.53 23.84 3.16
N LYS A 518 10.46 24.58 3.77
CA LYS A 518 11.89 24.25 3.79
C LYS A 518 12.57 24.73 5.07
N GLY A 519 13.17 23.79 5.80
CA GLY A 519 13.90 24.03 7.04
C GLY A 519 15.26 23.33 7.02
N TYR A 520 16.03 23.46 8.10
CA TYR A 520 17.36 22.84 8.19
C TYR A 520 17.55 22.18 9.56
N ILE A 521 17.99 20.94 9.55
CA ILE A 521 18.59 20.31 10.73
C ILE A 521 20.02 20.86 10.86
N PRO A 522 20.43 21.44 12.01
CA PRO A 522 21.78 21.94 12.21
C PRO A 522 22.85 20.85 12.05
N LEU A 523 24.06 21.24 11.62
CA LEU A 523 25.21 20.35 11.49
C LEU A 523 25.43 19.53 12.76
N GLN A 524 25.69 18.23 12.59
CA GLN A 524 26.09 17.34 13.67
C GLN A 524 27.52 16.84 13.47
N SER A 525 28.07 16.25 14.52
CA SER A 525 29.42 15.68 14.46
C SER A 525 29.47 14.53 13.47
N ASP A 526 30.56 14.47 12.72
CA ASP A 526 30.95 13.34 11.88
C ASP A 526 30.77 11.99 12.60
N GLY A 527 30.25 11.00 11.87
CA GLY A 527 29.94 9.65 12.39
C GLY A 527 28.65 9.55 13.19
N THR A 528 27.94 10.66 13.45
CA THR A 528 26.65 10.64 14.16
C THR A 528 25.53 10.14 13.25
N THR A 529 24.56 9.41 13.80
CA THR A 529 23.28 9.14 13.13
C THR A 529 22.23 10.11 13.64
N ILE A 530 21.53 10.77 12.72
CA ILE A 530 20.44 11.69 13.02
C ILE A 530 19.13 10.97 12.74
N TYR A 531 18.20 11.07 13.68
CA TYR A 531 16.84 10.61 13.59
C TYR A 531 15.93 11.84 13.53
N TYR A 532 14.92 11.85 12.67
CA TYR A 532 14.04 13.01 12.55
C TYR A 532 12.63 12.65 12.08
N PHE A 533 11.68 13.55 12.37
CA PHE A 533 10.32 13.51 11.85
C PHE A 533 9.78 14.94 11.69
N ILE A 534 8.66 15.08 11.00
CA ILE A 534 8.01 16.37 10.73
C ILE A 534 6.68 16.44 11.47
N GLU A 535 6.38 17.58 12.07
CA GLU A 535 5.10 17.91 12.68
C GLU A 535 4.46 19.07 11.92
N GLY A 536 3.16 18.96 11.64
CA GLY A 536 2.36 20.02 11.05
C GLY A 536 1.14 20.30 11.92
N THR A 537 0.80 21.58 12.08
CA THR A 537 -0.43 22.04 12.75
C THR A 537 -1.18 22.96 11.81
N ALA A 538 -2.43 22.63 11.49
CA ALA A 538 -3.33 23.46 10.71
C ALA A 538 -3.87 24.66 11.52
N GLU A 539 -4.39 25.68 10.84
CA GLU A 539 -5.01 26.84 11.51
C GLU A 539 -6.21 26.49 12.40
N ASN A 540 -6.95 25.43 12.07
CA ASN A 540 -8.04 24.93 12.92
C ASN A 540 -7.57 24.14 14.15
N GLY A 541 -6.26 23.99 14.35
CA GLY A 541 -5.64 23.30 15.48
C GLY A 541 -5.41 21.81 15.26
N LYS A 542 -5.83 21.22 14.12
CA LYS A 542 -5.50 19.83 13.78
C LYS A 542 -3.98 19.69 13.67
N ASN A 543 -3.43 18.66 14.31
CA ASN A 543 -1.99 18.40 14.34
C ASN A 543 -1.72 16.93 13.98
N ILE A 544 -0.72 16.70 13.13
CA ILE A 544 -0.20 15.36 12.82
C ILE A 544 1.32 15.39 12.73
N THR A 545 1.90 14.19 12.76
CA THR A 545 3.30 13.95 12.45
C THR A 545 3.45 13.06 11.22
N ARG A 546 4.59 13.17 10.53
CA ARG A 546 5.04 12.20 9.52
C ARG A 546 6.46 11.72 9.91
N PRO A 547 6.67 10.40 10.10
CA PRO A 547 5.66 9.33 10.10
C PRO A 547 4.58 9.52 11.17
N ILE A 548 3.35 8.99 10.95
CA ILE A 548 2.22 9.11 11.89
C ILE A 548 2.50 8.48 13.27
N THR A 549 3.49 7.59 13.30
CA THR A 549 3.98 6.89 14.49
C THR A 549 5.03 7.67 15.27
N ALA A 550 5.41 8.88 14.87
CA ALA A 550 6.37 9.68 15.62
C ALA A 550 5.85 10.03 17.04
N PRO A 551 6.74 10.10 18.04
CA PRO A 551 8.21 10.00 17.95
C PRO A 551 8.77 8.57 17.88
N GLU A 552 7.96 7.53 18.04
CA GLU A 552 8.42 6.13 17.97
C GLU A 552 8.86 5.73 16.56
N GLY A 553 8.25 6.31 15.54
CA GLY A 553 8.68 6.24 14.14
C GLY A 553 9.41 7.49 13.68
N TRP A 554 10.42 7.31 12.83
CA TRP A 554 11.31 8.36 12.36
C TRP A 554 11.99 7.95 11.05
N TRP A 555 12.57 8.93 10.36
CA TRP A 555 13.58 8.75 9.32
C TRP A 555 14.98 8.92 9.90
N SER A 556 16.01 8.44 9.19
CA SER A 556 17.38 8.61 9.68
C SER A 556 18.41 8.72 8.58
N PHE A 557 19.48 9.45 8.88
CA PHE A 557 20.67 9.48 8.03
C PHE A 557 21.94 9.58 8.87
N CYS A 558 23.03 9.06 8.33
CA CYS A 558 24.35 9.20 8.94
C CYS A 558 25.03 10.51 8.50
N VAL A 559 25.81 11.11 9.38
CA VAL A 559 26.74 12.17 9.02
C VAL A 559 28.05 11.51 8.66
N LYS A 560 28.48 11.64 7.40
CA LYS A 560 29.71 11.02 6.93
C LYS A 560 30.87 11.49 7.79
N GLU A 561 31.71 10.53 8.18
CA GLU A 561 33.03 10.89 8.65
C GLU A 561 33.74 11.59 7.51
N THR A 562 34.24 12.80 7.76
CA THR A 562 35.20 13.41 6.86
C THR A 562 36.47 12.56 6.97
N VAL A 563 36.53 11.46 6.22
CA VAL A 563 37.78 10.74 6.02
C VAL A 563 38.65 11.72 5.29
N GLY A 564 39.61 12.30 6.01
CA GLY A 564 40.60 13.20 5.45
C GLY A 564 41.52 12.47 4.49
N THR A 565 41.01 11.92 3.40
CA THR A 565 41.78 11.82 2.16
C THR A 565 41.70 13.20 1.53
N ASN A 566 42.68 14.04 1.87
CA ASN A 566 43.08 15.15 1.03
C ASN A 566 43.49 14.60 -0.36
N GLU A 567 42.52 14.27 -1.19
CA GLU A 567 42.68 14.33 -2.65
C GLU A 567 41.84 15.50 -3.14
N LEU A 568 42.21 16.69 -2.66
CA LEU A 568 41.92 17.90 -3.41
C LEU A 568 42.98 18.00 -4.50
N PRO A 569 42.61 18.11 -5.78
CA PRO A 569 43.47 18.80 -6.71
C PRO A 569 43.59 20.26 -6.23
N VAL A 570 44.53 20.56 -5.33
CA VAL A 570 44.79 21.92 -4.83
C VAL A 570 45.39 22.72 -5.97
N ALA A 571 44.58 23.60 -6.57
CA ALA A 571 45.07 24.68 -7.40
C ALA A 571 45.45 25.86 -6.50
N ARG A 572 46.74 26.17 -6.42
CA ARG A 572 47.27 27.29 -5.62
C ARG A 572 47.59 28.46 -6.53
N LEU A 573 47.08 29.62 -6.17
CA LEU A 573 47.56 30.90 -6.69
C LEU A 573 48.74 31.36 -5.82
N LEU A 574 49.97 31.28 -6.34
CA LEU A 574 51.19 31.67 -5.64
C LEU A 574 51.36 33.20 -5.65
N ASP A 575 52.35 33.74 -4.94
CA ASP A 575 52.53 35.20 -4.85
C ASP A 575 52.78 35.80 -6.24
N ILE A 576 51.98 36.79 -6.62
CA ILE A 576 52.11 37.51 -7.89
C ILE A 576 53.34 38.40 -7.80
N TYR A 577 54.21 38.37 -8.81
CA TYR A 577 55.46 39.14 -8.79
C TYR A 577 55.81 39.74 -10.16
N PRO A 578 56.34 40.98 -10.20
CA PRO A 578 56.49 41.89 -9.07
C PRO A 578 55.14 42.42 -8.56
N ASN A 579 55.03 42.66 -7.25
CA ASN A 579 53.86 43.27 -6.62
C ASN A 579 54.34 44.22 -5.49
N PRO A 580 54.31 45.55 -5.67
CA PRO A 580 53.60 46.26 -6.73
C PRO A 580 54.15 46.06 -8.15
N ALA A 581 53.25 45.96 -9.12
CA ALA A 581 53.48 45.75 -10.54
C ALA A 581 53.49 47.08 -11.32
N SER A 582 54.33 47.20 -12.35
CA SER A 582 54.38 48.39 -13.22
C SER A 582 54.54 48.04 -14.72
N ALA A 583 54.64 46.74 -15.05
CA ALA A 583 54.86 46.21 -16.39
C ALA A 583 54.47 44.72 -16.40
N ILE A 584 55.12 43.89 -17.23
CA ILE A 584 54.92 42.43 -17.27
C ILE A 584 55.00 41.85 -15.85
N THR A 585 53.91 41.21 -15.43
CA THR A 585 53.73 40.65 -14.09
C THR A 585 53.33 39.19 -14.19
N VAL A 586 53.96 38.34 -13.38
CA VAL A 586 53.79 36.89 -13.39
C VAL A 586 52.71 36.50 -12.37
N ILE A 587 51.76 35.69 -12.83
CA ILE A 587 50.72 35.05 -12.05
C ILE A 587 51.07 33.55 -11.97
N PRO A 588 51.84 33.13 -10.94
CA PRO A 588 52.22 31.75 -10.75
C PRO A 588 51.06 30.92 -10.19
N VAL A 589 50.74 29.81 -10.85
CA VAL A 589 49.72 28.84 -10.46
C VAL A 589 50.38 27.47 -10.27
N SER A 590 49.99 26.72 -9.25
CA SER A 590 50.43 25.34 -9.07
C SER A 590 49.22 24.44 -8.84
N THR A 591 48.99 23.48 -9.73
CA THR A 591 47.97 22.44 -9.51
C THR A 591 48.63 21.12 -9.14
N THR A 592 47.88 20.25 -8.47
CA THR A 592 48.33 18.89 -8.10
C THR A 592 48.04 17.89 -9.21
N ASP A 593 46.90 18.07 -9.92
CA ASP A 593 46.54 17.33 -11.13
C ASP A 593 46.18 18.27 -12.28
N LYS A 594 46.06 17.71 -13.49
CA LYS A 594 45.49 18.42 -14.64
C LYS A 594 44.07 18.86 -14.32
N THR A 595 43.75 20.13 -14.51
CA THR A 595 42.42 20.67 -14.14
C THR A 595 42.04 21.84 -15.04
N PHE A 596 40.76 21.94 -15.41
CA PHE A 596 40.25 23.05 -16.21
C PHE A 596 39.85 24.24 -15.32
N GLY A 597 40.14 25.46 -15.76
CA GLY A 597 39.72 26.65 -15.04
C GLY A 597 40.08 27.96 -15.74
N ASN A 598 40.01 29.05 -14.98
CA ASN A 598 40.29 30.40 -15.47
C ASN A 598 41.11 31.24 -14.49
N ILE A 599 41.84 32.22 -15.03
CA ILE A 599 42.49 33.30 -14.29
C ILE A 599 41.85 34.62 -14.73
N ARG A 600 41.31 35.39 -13.79
CA ARG A 600 40.61 36.65 -14.04
C ARG A 600 41.13 37.77 -13.15
N VAL A 601 41.13 39.00 -13.66
CA VAL A 601 41.52 40.20 -12.92
C VAL A 601 40.29 41.07 -12.72
N PHE A 602 40.05 41.49 -11.48
CA PHE A 602 38.95 42.37 -11.09
C PHE A 602 39.48 43.67 -10.48
N ASN A 603 38.77 44.77 -10.67
CA ASN A 603 39.04 46.02 -9.96
C ASN A 603 38.45 45.99 -8.53
N THR A 604 38.70 47.03 -7.72
CA THR A 604 38.18 47.11 -6.33
C THR A 604 36.65 47.17 -6.23
N LEU A 605 35.93 47.42 -7.32
CA LEU A 605 34.46 47.42 -7.38
C LEU A 605 33.90 46.03 -7.78
N GLY A 606 34.76 45.02 -7.95
CA GLY A 606 34.35 43.68 -8.38
C GLY A 606 34.04 43.56 -9.87
N GLN A 607 34.37 44.57 -10.68
CA GLN A 607 34.17 44.52 -12.13
C GLN A 607 35.34 43.79 -12.79
N LEU A 608 35.03 42.90 -13.74
CA LEU A 608 36.03 42.16 -14.50
C LEU A 608 36.81 43.13 -15.40
N VAL A 609 38.13 43.11 -15.27
CA VAL A 609 39.09 43.90 -16.06
C VAL A 609 39.62 43.07 -17.23
N GLU A 610 40.07 41.84 -16.94
CA GLU A 610 40.67 40.95 -17.94
C GLU A 610 40.47 39.47 -17.58
N THR A 611 40.33 38.61 -18.58
CA THR A 611 40.49 37.15 -18.41
C THR A 611 41.83 36.75 -18.98
N VAL A 612 42.79 36.43 -18.11
CA VAL A 612 44.19 36.15 -18.45
C VAL A 612 44.34 34.77 -19.09
N PHE A 613 43.57 33.80 -18.62
CA PHE A 613 43.61 32.44 -19.13
C PHE A 613 42.28 31.72 -18.91
N THR A 614 41.90 30.88 -19.88
CA THR A 614 40.81 29.91 -19.75
C THR A 614 41.26 28.64 -20.45
N GLY A 615 41.34 27.53 -19.73
CA GLY A 615 41.81 26.27 -20.29
C GLY A 615 42.21 25.25 -19.24
N GLU A 616 42.90 24.20 -19.70
CA GLU A 616 43.49 23.18 -18.84
C GLU A 616 44.82 23.68 -18.25
N PHE A 617 44.93 23.67 -16.93
CA PHE A 617 46.19 23.81 -16.19
C PHE A 617 46.91 22.46 -16.13
N PRO A 618 48.21 22.41 -16.44
CA PRO A 618 49.00 21.19 -16.27
C PRO A 618 49.26 20.92 -14.79
N ALA A 619 49.42 19.64 -14.42
CA ALA A 619 49.88 19.28 -13.07
C ALA A 619 51.28 19.87 -12.80
N GLY A 620 51.47 20.46 -11.62
CA GLY A 620 52.67 21.17 -11.22
C GLY A 620 52.59 22.71 -11.42
N PRO A 621 53.72 23.41 -11.30
CA PRO A 621 53.77 24.87 -11.44
C PRO A 621 53.66 25.30 -12.91
N SER A 622 52.88 26.35 -13.15
CA SER A 622 52.69 27.03 -14.43
C SER A 622 52.63 28.55 -14.21
N ASN A 623 53.06 29.32 -15.20
CA ASN A 623 53.11 30.78 -15.10
C ASN A 623 52.26 31.42 -16.19
N TYR A 624 51.45 32.39 -15.77
CA TYR A 624 50.65 33.23 -16.63
C TYR A 624 51.09 34.68 -16.49
N PHE A 625 50.78 35.51 -17.48
CA PHE A 625 51.37 36.85 -17.57
C PHE A 625 50.29 37.87 -17.89
N ILE A 626 50.39 39.02 -17.25
CA ILE A 626 49.64 40.24 -17.57
C ILE A 626 50.63 41.37 -17.84
N ASP A 627 50.21 42.34 -18.65
CA ASP A 627 50.95 43.59 -18.82
C ASP A 627 50.32 44.69 -17.94
N ALA A 628 50.83 44.84 -16.72
CA ALA A 628 50.26 45.79 -15.76
C ALA A 628 50.41 47.26 -16.18
N ALA A 629 51.26 47.57 -17.18
CA ALA A 629 51.38 48.93 -17.72
C ALA A 629 50.08 49.39 -18.43
N GLN A 630 49.19 48.46 -18.77
CA GLN A 630 47.90 48.76 -19.39
C GLN A 630 46.80 49.07 -18.36
N TYR A 631 47.07 48.87 -17.07
CA TYR A 631 46.10 49.08 -16.01
C TYR A 631 46.36 50.43 -15.32
N PRO A 632 45.31 51.22 -14.99
CA PRO A 632 45.46 52.39 -14.12
C PRO A 632 46.08 52.02 -12.76
N SER A 633 46.93 52.88 -12.21
CA SER A 633 47.52 52.68 -10.88
C SER A 633 46.42 52.48 -9.82
N GLY A 634 46.52 51.42 -9.02
CA GLY A 634 45.45 51.02 -8.11
C GLY A 634 45.58 49.60 -7.58
N ALA A 635 44.59 49.16 -6.79
CA ALA A 635 44.51 47.79 -6.31
C ALA A 635 43.56 46.97 -7.20
N TYR A 636 43.94 45.72 -7.45
CA TYR A 636 43.20 44.74 -8.22
C TYR A 636 43.19 43.40 -7.48
N PHE A 637 42.28 42.52 -7.87
CA PHE A 637 42.20 41.15 -7.38
C PHE A 637 42.35 40.17 -8.54
N VAL A 638 43.32 39.29 -8.46
CA VAL A 638 43.48 38.16 -9.38
C VAL A 638 42.78 36.96 -8.78
N GLU A 639 41.84 36.42 -9.53
CA GLU A 639 41.08 35.21 -9.21
C GLU A 639 41.62 34.03 -10.02
N LEU A 640 41.85 32.91 -9.34
CA LEU A 640 41.99 31.59 -9.95
C LEU A 640 40.73 30.79 -9.62
N GLN A 641 39.97 30.40 -10.64
CA GLN A 641 38.80 29.54 -10.47
C GLN A 641 39.05 28.20 -11.15
N THR A 642 38.93 27.10 -10.40
CA THR A 642 39.07 25.72 -10.89
C THR A 642 38.01 24.84 -10.25
N GLY A 643 37.16 24.16 -11.04
CA GLY A 643 36.15 23.23 -10.52
C GLY A 643 35.36 23.76 -9.31
N ARG A 644 35.72 23.30 -8.10
CA ARG A 644 35.10 23.66 -6.81
C ARG A 644 35.86 24.70 -5.96
N GLN A 645 36.95 25.28 -6.46
CA GLN A 645 37.80 26.24 -5.73
C GLN A 645 37.90 27.59 -6.45
N THR A 646 37.79 28.67 -5.68
CA THR A 646 38.09 30.04 -6.10
C THR A 646 39.11 30.62 -5.14
N VAL A 647 40.26 31.06 -5.65
CA VAL A 647 41.35 31.66 -4.86
C VAL A 647 41.60 33.08 -5.37
N LEU A 648 41.65 34.05 -4.46
CA LEU A 648 41.88 35.46 -4.77
C LEU A 648 43.23 35.93 -4.20
N LYS A 649 43.99 36.70 -5.00
CA LYS A 649 45.16 37.44 -4.52
C LYS A 649 45.12 38.90 -4.94
N LYS A 650 45.57 39.76 -4.03
CA LYS A 650 45.69 41.19 -4.27
C LYS A 650 46.89 41.48 -5.17
N LEU A 651 46.67 42.27 -6.21
CA LEU A 651 47.68 42.86 -7.08
C LEU A 651 47.64 44.38 -6.90
N VAL A 652 48.78 45.02 -6.67
CA VAL A 652 48.90 46.49 -6.64
C VAL A 652 49.62 46.93 -7.90
N VAL A 653 49.01 47.79 -8.70
CA VAL A 653 49.63 48.39 -9.90
C VAL A 653 50.08 49.81 -9.57
N ARG A 654 51.31 50.16 -9.95
CA ARG A 654 51.91 51.48 -9.76
C ARG A 654 52.14 52.21 -11.07
#